data_AF-A0A2H3KN88-F1
#
_entry.id   AF-A0A2H3KN88-F1
#
_cell.length_a   1.000
_cell.length_b   1.000
_cell.length_c   1.000
_cell.angle_alpha   90.00
_cell.angle_beta   90.00
_cell.angle_gamma   90.00
#
_symmetry.space_group_name_H-M   'P 1'
#
loop_
_entity.id
_entity.type
_entity.pdbx_description
1 polymer ?
#
loop_
_entity_poly.entity_id
_entity_poly.type
_entity_poly.pdbx_seq_one_letter_code
_entity_poly.pdbx_strand_id
1 'polypeptide(L)'
;MCVGVERKGAEGEEEKLMHSTHQRATKVFVVLNPVAGTSDPEMVRVAFEQRLGSPERELEIYTTTGADGEDIPARVREAVAGGCDLVVAAGGDGTVATVAGALAGSNVPLGIVPIGTANVLVHVLALPLELEPALDLLAADLRIVAIDGMRLGDHLGLLHISVGLTSLMQRDTSREAKRRFGRLAYFYVAARWALGMQPQRFVLVIDGVRHRVSASQVLVANGGEMGQSPFSWGTDIVPDDGVIDVCLITARTLRDYLQVGWATMTGRQHASEQMRYFKARQSVAINMKSKRSRMPVQLDGDLVGTTPIQITVEPRTVRCVVGAGFLAHDAAPQPSLTTTLPPEGALLDEPVDPEVAARMAPLTDALREQFGQIVGPEQARQVVDVLIRLAADRTASSVGQTVDAVEAQQLAGQIAGRHDAEAIADALLAVAAQIEAREGMSREALEQAARRATNPQITDRDPKLAGSLSLLRTELIEQMGPYHALDSRLFLMVNQMPHPPLVNRLMYGLTQVMNGGWGWILLLLGATAIDRDRGLQALRQVAPPMWLSTMTIEYPVKGYFRRRRPFLDVVQAVVIGRKPGSYSFPSGHSAAAFAGAWLMSRHYPELRPAWYLLAATVSFSRVYLGVHYPGDVIIGAAAGTVLAEATRRLIEHQ
;
A
#
# COMPACT_ATOMS: atom_id res chain seq x y z
N MET A 1 34.24 -13.08 -55.35
CA MET A 1 34.13 -13.84 -54.09
C MET A 1 33.22 -13.05 -53.17
N CYS A 2 31.97 -13.49 -53.06
CA CYS A 2 30.99 -12.97 -52.12
C CYS A 2 31.18 -13.68 -50.78
N VAL A 3 31.13 -12.94 -49.67
CA VAL A 3 30.66 -13.49 -48.39
C VAL A 3 29.79 -12.41 -47.75
N GLY A 4 28.48 -12.65 -47.78
CA GLY A 4 27.50 -11.89 -47.02
C GLY A 4 27.45 -12.43 -45.59
N VAL A 5 27.29 -11.53 -44.63
CA VAL A 5 26.93 -11.85 -43.25
C VAL A 5 25.53 -11.31 -43.04
N GLU A 6 24.56 -12.22 -42.93
CA GLU A 6 23.15 -11.96 -42.71
C GLU A 6 22.91 -11.32 -41.33
N ARG A 7 22.09 -10.27 -41.31
CA ARG A 7 21.46 -9.72 -40.12
C ARG A 7 20.40 -10.72 -39.62
N LYS A 8 20.63 -11.35 -38.48
CA LYS A 8 19.58 -11.92 -37.62
C LYS A 8 19.78 -11.35 -36.22
N GLY A 9 18.88 -10.46 -35.81
CA GLY A 9 18.94 -9.87 -34.47
C GLY A 9 17.92 -8.78 -34.18
N ALA A 10 17.30 -8.18 -35.21
CA ALA A 10 16.37 -7.05 -35.01
C ALA A 10 14.89 -7.45 -34.88
N GLU A 11 14.49 -8.67 -35.24
CA GLU A 11 13.08 -9.09 -35.22
C GLU A 11 12.60 -9.57 -33.84
N GLY A 12 13.49 -9.81 -32.87
CA GLY A 12 13.15 -10.36 -31.55
C GLY A 12 12.94 -9.33 -30.43
N GLU A 13 13.26 -8.06 -30.65
CA GLU A 13 13.10 -6.99 -29.63
C GLU A 13 11.85 -6.13 -29.87
N GLU A 14 11.40 -5.94 -31.11
CA GLU A 14 10.11 -5.29 -31.40
C GLU A 14 8.91 -6.15 -30.99
N GLU A 15 9.07 -7.47 -30.88
CA GLU A 15 8.01 -8.38 -30.41
C GLU A 15 7.81 -8.33 -28.88
N LYS A 16 8.76 -7.75 -28.13
CA LYS A 16 8.75 -7.69 -26.66
C LYS A 16 7.97 -6.51 -26.06
N LEU A 17 7.48 -5.57 -26.88
CA LEU A 17 6.71 -4.39 -26.44
C LEU A 17 5.19 -4.52 -26.69
N MET A 18 4.65 -5.74 -26.85
CA MET A 18 3.28 -5.97 -27.34
C MET A 18 2.33 -6.73 -26.39
N HIS A 19 2.41 -6.57 -25.06
CA HIS A 19 1.42 -7.20 -24.16
C HIS A 19 0.51 -6.26 -23.34
N SER A 20 0.61 -4.93 -23.48
CA SER A 20 -0.45 -4.01 -23.04
C SER A 20 -1.23 -3.45 -24.23
N THR A 21 -2.39 -4.04 -24.50
CA THR A 21 -3.30 -3.52 -25.53
C THR A 21 -3.98 -2.26 -24.96
N HIS A 22 -3.64 -1.09 -25.48
CA HIS A 22 -4.39 0.14 -25.22
C HIS A 22 -5.68 0.08 -26.03
N GLN A 23 -6.82 -0.05 -25.34
CA GLN A 23 -8.13 -0.11 -25.98
C GLN A 23 -9.08 0.85 -25.26
N ARG A 24 -9.78 1.69 -26.04
CA ARG A 24 -10.89 2.48 -25.54
C ARG A 24 -12.17 1.67 -25.67
N ALA A 25 -12.83 1.38 -24.55
CA ALA A 25 -14.08 0.62 -24.56
C ALA A 25 -15.23 1.45 -25.15
N THR A 26 -16.00 0.83 -26.04
CA THR A 26 -17.14 1.43 -26.76
C THR A 26 -18.48 0.84 -26.35
N LYS A 27 -18.51 -0.39 -25.81
CA LYS A 27 -19.72 -1.03 -25.30
C LYS A 27 -19.49 -1.57 -23.90
N VAL A 28 -19.95 -0.82 -22.91
CA VAL A 28 -19.68 -1.06 -21.48
C VAL A 28 -20.91 -1.62 -20.80
N PHE A 29 -20.75 -2.75 -20.11
CA PHE A 29 -21.79 -3.35 -19.27
C PHE A 29 -21.40 -3.27 -17.80
N VAL A 30 -22.21 -2.59 -16.99
CA VAL A 30 -21.94 -2.36 -15.56
C VAL A 30 -22.86 -3.23 -14.72
N VAL A 31 -22.27 -4.00 -13.80
CA VAL A 31 -22.99 -4.68 -12.71
C VAL A 31 -22.86 -3.82 -11.46
N LEU A 32 -23.96 -3.16 -11.08
CA LEU A 32 -24.05 -2.27 -9.92
C LEU A 32 -24.73 -2.97 -8.75
N ASN A 33 -24.02 -3.13 -7.64
CA ASN A 33 -24.59 -3.61 -6.38
C ASN A 33 -25.06 -2.42 -5.50
N PRO A 34 -26.38 -2.20 -5.36
CA PRO A 34 -26.90 -1.00 -4.72
C PRO A 34 -26.77 -1.00 -3.19
N VAL A 35 -26.47 -2.15 -2.58
CA VAL A 35 -26.28 -2.28 -1.13
C VAL A 35 -24.79 -2.40 -0.73
N ALA A 36 -23.87 -2.21 -1.67
CA ALA A 36 -22.45 -2.25 -1.40
C ALA A 36 -21.97 -0.97 -0.69
N GLY A 37 -21.30 -1.15 0.45
CA GLY A 37 -20.69 -0.07 1.21
C GLY A 37 -21.69 0.93 1.78
N THR A 38 -21.34 2.22 1.71
CA THR A 38 -22.15 3.34 2.24
C THR A 38 -22.50 4.37 1.16
N SER A 39 -22.21 4.06 -0.11
CA SER A 39 -22.45 4.96 -1.24
C SER A 39 -23.93 4.94 -1.65
N ASP A 40 -24.46 6.09 -2.05
CA ASP A 40 -25.82 6.16 -2.60
C ASP A 40 -25.82 5.56 -4.03
N PRO A 41 -26.60 4.50 -4.28
CA PRO A 41 -26.61 3.83 -5.58
C PRO A 41 -27.06 4.72 -6.73
N GLU A 42 -27.96 5.68 -6.49
CA GLU A 42 -28.42 6.59 -7.54
C GLU A 42 -27.34 7.61 -7.88
N MET A 43 -26.59 8.11 -6.88
CA MET A 43 -25.41 8.94 -7.15
C MET A 43 -24.35 8.18 -7.96
N VAL A 44 -24.11 6.90 -7.64
CA VAL A 44 -23.17 6.06 -8.39
C VAL A 44 -23.64 5.87 -9.83
N ARG A 45 -24.93 5.56 -10.04
CA ARG A 45 -25.52 5.44 -11.39
C ARG A 45 -25.34 6.73 -12.19
N VAL A 46 -25.70 7.88 -11.62
CA VAL A 46 -25.56 9.18 -12.29
C VAL A 46 -24.09 9.46 -12.64
N ALA A 47 -23.14 9.11 -11.76
CA ALA A 47 -21.72 9.27 -12.04
C ALA A 47 -21.26 8.38 -13.22
N PHE A 48 -21.74 7.13 -13.30
CA PHE A 48 -21.51 6.26 -14.46
C PHE A 48 -22.05 6.88 -15.75
N GLU A 49 -23.31 7.34 -15.74
CA GLU A 49 -23.94 7.95 -16.91
C GLU A 49 -23.22 9.22 -17.36
N GLN A 50 -22.73 10.05 -16.43
CA GLN A 50 -22.01 11.28 -16.74
C GLN A 50 -20.60 11.06 -17.29
N ARG A 51 -19.87 10.07 -16.76
CA ARG A 51 -18.45 9.83 -17.12
C ARG A 51 -18.27 8.84 -18.26
N LEU A 52 -19.14 7.82 -18.32
CA LEU A 52 -19.07 6.74 -19.29
C LEU A 52 -20.20 6.82 -20.34
N GLY A 53 -21.27 7.57 -20.12
CA GLY A 53 -22.30 7.79 -21.14
C GLY A 53 -21.84 8.81 -22.19
N SER A 54 -21.77 8.41 -23.45
CA SER A 54 -21.56 9.35 -24.57
C SER A 54 -22.21 8.80 -25.86
N PRO A 55 -22.43 9.63 -26.90
CA PRO A 55 -22.91 9.13 -28.19
C PRO A 55 -22.00 8.08 -28.84
N GLU A 56 -20.74 8.03 -28.43
CA GLU A 56 -19.70 7.11 -28.94
C GLU A 56 -19.53 5.86 -28.06
N ARG A 57 -20.20 5.80 -26.90
CA ARG A 57 -20.07 4.71 -25.93
C ARG A 57 -21.45 4.22 -25.47
N GLU A 58 -21.81 3.01 -25.86
CA GLU A 58 -23.01 2.31 -25.40
C GLU A 58 -22.79 1.85 -23.95
N LEU A 59 -23.64 2.32 -23.04
CA LEU A 59 -23.57 2.01 -21.61
C LEU A 59 -24.86 1.30 -21.17
N GLU A 60 -24.74 0.06 -20.69
CA GLU A 60 -25.82 -0.67 -20.02
C GLU A 60 -25.47 -0.84 -18.54
N ILE A 61 -26.37 -0.41 -17.65
CA ILE A 61 -26.19 -0.57 -16.20
C ILE A 61 -27.22 -1.57 -15.68
N TYR A 62 -26.75 -2.77 -15.35
CA TYR A 62 -27.53 -3.78 -14.64
C TYR A 62 -27.38 -3.60 -13.13
N THR A 63 -28.48 -3.28 -12.45
CA THR A 63 -28.50 -3.14 -10.98
C THR A 63 -28.98 -4.43 -10.34
N THR A 64 -28.16 -5.00 -9.47
CA THR A 64 -28.48 -6.26 -8.79
C THR A 64 -29.61 -6.03 -7.80
N THR A 65 -30.56 -6.96 -7.75
CA THR A 65 -31.71 -6.91 -6.84
C THR A 65 -31.42 -7.63 -5.52
N GLY A 66 -30.45 -8.55 -5.50
CA GLY A 66 -30.18 -9.42 -4.35
C GLY A 66 -31.30 -10.44 -4.09
N ALA A 67 -32.21 -10.63 -5.05
CA ALA A 67 -33.28 -11.61 -4.95
C ALA A 67 -32.75 -13.05 -5.05
N ASP A 68 -33.37 -13.97 -4.32
CA ASP A 68 -33.04 -15.39 -4.39
C ASP A 68 -33.25 -15.88 -5.84
N GLY A 69 -32.19 -16.40 -6.47
CA GLY A 69 -32.19 -16.89 -7.85
C GLY A 69 -31.76 -15.88 -8.92
N GLU A 70 -31.34 -14.66 -8.54
CA GLU A 70 -30.71 -13.73 -9.47
C GLU A 70 -29.37 -14.29 -10.00
N ASP A 71 -29.30 -14.55 -11.32
CA ASP A 71 -28.11 -15.10 -11.99
C ASP A 71 -27.28 -13.99 -12.65
N ILE A 72 -26.51 -13.27 -11.82
CA ILE A 72 -25.56 -12.25 -12.28
C ILE A 72 -24.58 -12.82 -13.33
N PRO A 73 -23.98 -14.02 -13.14
CA PRO A 73 -23.12 -14.61 -14.15
C PRO A 73 -23.78 -14.81 -15.53
N ALA A 74 -25.05 -15.21 -15.59
CA ALA A 74 -25.76 -15.33 -16.87
C ALA A 74 -25.91 -13.99 -17.58
N ARG A 75 -26.28 -12.93 -16.85
CA ARG A 75 -26.39 -11.56 -17.41
C ARG A 75 -25.05 -11.06 -17.93
N VAL A 76 -23.95 -11.33 -17.23
CA VAL A 76 -22.60 -10.99 -17.71
C VAL A 76 -22.26 -11.76 -18.99
N ARG A 77 -22.54 -13.07 -19.05
CA ARG A 77 -22.30 -13.88 -20.27
C ARG A 77 -23.16 -13.42 -21.45
N GLU A 78 -24.40 -13.02 -21.22
CA GLU A 78 -25.28 -12.43 -22.24
C GLU A 78 -24.69 -11.11 -22.78
N ALA A 79 -24.22 -10.23 -21.90
CA ALA A 79 -23.59 -8.97 -22.31
C ALA A 79 -22.32 -9.21 -23.13
N VAL A 80 -21.48 -10.16 -22.71
CA VAL A 80 -20.28 -10.58 -23.47
C VAL A 80 -20.66 -11.15 -24.84
N ALA A 81 -21.67 -12.03 -24.91
CA ALA A 81 -22.17 -12.55 -26.18
C ALA A 81 -22.80 -11.47 -27.07
N GLY A 82 -23.34 -10.40 -26.46
CA GLY A 82 -23.86 -9.21 -27.12
C GLY A 82 -22.80 -8.21 -27.62
N GLY A 83 -21.51 -8.60 -27.58
CA GLY A 83 -20.39 -7.82 -28.11
C GLY A 83 -19.87 -6.72 -27.17
N CYS A 84 -20.15 -6.83 -25.87
CA CYS A 84 -19.57 -5.94 -24.86
C CYS A 84 -18.03 -6.06 -24.87
N ASP A 85 -17.34 -4.91 -24.81
CA ASP A 85 -15.87 -4.84 -24.82
C ASP A 85 -15.27 -4.43 -23.46
N LEU A 86 -16.10 -4.14 -22.46
CA LEU A 86 -15.71 -3.94 -21.06
C LEU A 86 -16.86 -4.27 -20.11
N VAL A 87 -16.64 -5.17 -19.15
CA VAL A 87 -17.59 -5.41 -18.06
C VAL A 87 -17.07 -4.79 -16.77
N VAL A 88 -17.88 -3.97 -16.10
CA VAL A 88 -17.49 -3.27 -14.86
C VAL A 88 -18.25 -3.82 -13.67
N ALA A 89 -17.54 -4.25 -12.63
CA ALA A 89 -18.12 -4.58 -11.34
C ALA A 89 -18.08 -3.36 -10.41
N ALA A 90 -19.24 -2.76 -10.13
CA ALA A 90 -19.40 -1.71 -9.14
C ALA A 90 -19.95 -2.32 -7.84
N GLY A 91 -19.06 -2.65 -6.91
CA GLY A 91 -19.42 -3.34 -5.67
C GLY A 91 -18.25 -3.57 -4.73
N GLY A 92 -18.43 -4.51 -3.79
CA GLY A 92 -17.34 -5.05 -2.98
C GLY A 92 -16.82 -6.38 -3.52
N ASP A 93 -15.95 -7.05 -2.74
CA ASP A 93 -15.22 -8.26 -3.20
C ASP A 93 -16.14 -9.37 -3.71
N GLY A 94 -17.31 -9.59 -3.10
CA GLY A 94 -18.27 -10.61 -3.56
C GLY A 94 -18.87 -10.31 -4.93
N THR A 95 -19.19 -9.04 -5.22
CA THR A 95 -19.67 -8.61 -6.54
C THR A 95 -18.56 -8.77 -7.58
N VAL A 96 -17.34 -8.34 -7.23
CA VAL A 96 -16.16 -8.49 -8.08
C VAL A 96 -15.87 -9.96 -8.40
N ALA A 97 -15.86 -10.84 -7.40
CA ALA A 97 -15.64 -12.28 -7.59
C ALA A 97 -16.70 -12.93 -8.48
N THR A 98 -17.97 -12.55 -8.31
CA THR A 98 -19.08 -13.06 -9.14
C THR A 98 -18.92 -12.68 -10.61
N VAL A 99 -18.63 -11.40 -10.87
CA VAL A 99 -18.45 -10.90 -12.25
C VAL A 99 -17.17 -11.49 -12.87
N ALA A 100 -16.08 -11.54 -12.11
CA ALA A 100 -14.82 -12.09 -12.60
C ALA A 100 -14.92 -13.59 -12.91
N GLY A 101 -15.65 -14.36 -12.10
CA GLY A 101 -15.95 -15.76 -12.37
C GLY A 101 -16.73 -15.97 -13.68
N ALA A 102 -17.62 -15.04 -14.03
CA ALA A 102 -18.36 -15.07 -15.29
C ALA A 102 -17.51 -14.67 -16.52
N LEU A 103 -16.47 -13.87 -16.30
CA LEU A 103 -15.49 -13.44 -17.32
C LEU A 103 -14.31 -14.39 -17.47
N ALA A 104 -14.20 -15.42 -16.64
CA ALA A 104 -13.10 -16.39 -16.69
C ALA A 104 -12.98 -17.03 -18.08
N GLY A 105 -11.81 -16.91 -18.70
CA GLY A 105 -11.55 -17.38 -20.07
C GLY A 105 -12.11 -16.50 -21.18
N SER A 106 -12.77 -15.38 -20.86
CA SER A 106 -13.21 -14.37 -21.83
C SER A 106 -12.07 -13.42 -22.21
N ASN A 107 -12.14 -12.85 -23.42
CA ASN A 107 -11.26 -11.76 -23.84
C ASN A 107 -11.74 -10.38 -23.35
N VAL A 108 -12.96 -10.30 -22.81
CA VAL A 108 -13.53 -9.05 -22.30
C VAL A 108 -12.92 -8.71 -20.93
N PRO A 109 -12.28 -7.55 -20.77
CA PRO A 109 -11.67 -7.14 -19.51
C PRO A 109 -12.72 -6.81 -18.42
N LEU A 110 -12.32 -7.04 -17.18
CA LEU A 110 -13.00 -6.62 -15.96
C LEU A 110 -12.51 -5.23 -15.53
N GLY A 111 -13.41 -4.26 -15.48
CA GLY A 111 -13.24 -3.02 -14.72
C GLY A 111 -13.80 -3.14 -13.31
N ILE A 112 -13.28 -2.39 -12.35
CA ILE A 112 -13.77 -2.42 -10.96
C ILE A 112 -13.98 -0.99 -10.46
N VAL A 113 -15.15 -0.74 -9.87
CA VAL A 113 -15.44 0.49 -9.13
C VAL A 113 -15.66 0.15 -7.65
N PRO A 114 -14.73 0.55 -6.75
CA PRO A 114 -14.66 0.08 -5.36
C PRO A 114 -15.66 0.78 -4.42
N ILE A 115 -16.95 0.48 -4.56
CA ILE A 115 -17.97 0.96 -3.62
C ILE A 115 -18.14 0.04 -2.39
N GLY A 116 -17.38 -1.05 -2.29
CA GLY A 116 -17.36 -1.95 -1.14
C GLY A 116 -16.48 -1.50 0.03
N THR A 117 -16.42 -2.32 1.08
CA THR A 117 -15.68 -1.97 2.32
C THR A 117 -14.20 -2.38 2.30
N ALA A 118 -13.85 -3.52 1.70
CA ALA A 118 -12.50 -4.08 1.77
C ALA A 118 -11.74 -3.93 0.44
N ASN A 119 -12.38 -4.21 -0.70
CA ASN A 119 -11.88 -3.90 -2.06
C ASN A 119 -10.45 -4.41 -2.28
N VAL A 120 -10.19 -5.66 -1.90
CA VAL A 120 -8.83 -6.21 -1.81
C VAL A 120 -8.20 -6.32 -3.20
N LEU A 121 -8.97 -6.76 -4.21
CA LEU A 121 -8.47 -6.86 -5.58
C LEU A 121 -8.14 -5.48 -6.17
N VAL A 122 -8.81 -4.41 -5.72
CA VAL A 122 -8.51 -3.03 -6.16
C VAL A 122 -7.14 -2.59 -5.68
N HIS A 123 -6.74 -2.97 -4.46
CA HIS A 123 -5.38 -2.75 -3.98
C HIS A 123 -4.34 -3.54 -4.78
N VAL A 124 -4.61 -4.82 -5.07
CA VAL A 124 -3.71 -5.69 -5.84
C VAL A 124 -3.50 -5.16 -7.27
N LEU A 125 -4.56 -4.64 -7.91
CA LEU A 125 -4.50 -4.09 -9.27
C LEU A 125 -4.09 -2.60 -9.30
N ALA A 126 -3.68 -2.04 -8.16
CA ALA A 126 -3.32 -0.63 -7.98
C ALA A 126 -4.36 0.37 -8.50
N LEU A 127 -5.65 -0.01 -8.45
CA LEU A 127 -6.76 0.80 -8.93
C LEU A 127 -7.09 1.94 -7.95
N PRO A 128 -7.62 3.09 -8.43
CA PRO A 128 -8.07 4.17 -7.56
C PRO A 128 -9.18 3.72 -6.62
N LEU A 129 -9.12 4.14 -5.35
CA LEU A 129 -10.11 3.79 -4.31
C LEU A 129 -11.33 4.73 -4.29
N GLU A 130 -11.22 5.90 -4.91
CA GLU A 130 -12.29 6.88 -4.98
C GLU A 130 -13.13 6.67 -6.25
N LEU A 131 -14.43 6.96 -6.17
CA LEU A 131 -15.39 6.75 -7.26
C LEU A 131 -15.00 7.51 -8.54
N GLU A 132 -14.79 8.82 -8.44
CA GLU A 132 -14.50 9.67 -9.60
C GLU A 132 -13.21 9.25 -10.32
N PRO A 133 -12.06 9.08 -9.63
CA PRO A 133 -10.84 8.58 -10.28
C PRO A 133 -10.98 7.18 -10.89
N ALA A 134 -11.78 6.28 -10.29
CA ALA A 134 -12.02 4.96 -10.86
C ALA A 134 -12.84 5.06 -12.16
N LEU A 135 -13.85 5.94 -12.22
CA LEU A 135 -14.61 6.20 -13.43
C LEU A 135 -13.77 6.88 -14.52
N ASP A 136 -12.92 7.84 -14.14
CA ASP A 136 -12.00 8.52 -15.07
C ASP A 136 -11.02 7.54 -15.72
N LEU A 137 -10.53 6.58 -14.95
CA LEU A 137 -9.69 5.50 -15.45
C LEU A 137 -10.44 4.62 -16.45
N LEU A 138 -11.70 4.25 -16.16
CA LEU A 138 -12.52 3.44 -17.07
C LEU A 138 -12.95 4.19 -18.34
N ALA A 139 -12.97 5.52 -18.29
CA ALA A 139 -13.33 6.35 -19.43
C ALA A 139 -12.16 6.60 -20.40
N ALA A 140 -10.92 6.43 -19.93
CA ALA A 140 -9.68 6.62 -20.69
C ALA A 140 -9.29 5.36 -21.49
N ASP A 141 -8.07 5.37 -22.05
CA ASP A 141 -7.48 4.18 -22.67
C ASP A 141 -7.08 3.16 -21.59
N LEU A 142 -7.60 1.95 -21.73
CA LEU A 142 -7.50 0.93 -20.70
C LEU A 142 -6.17 0.21 -20.80
N ARG A 143 -5.46 0.12 -19.67
CA ARG A 143 -4.37 -0.84 -19.51
C ARG A 143 -4.93 -2.14 -18.94
N ILE A 144 -4.74 -3.22 -19.69
CA ILE A 144 -5.32 -4.53 -19.37
C ILE A 144 -4.20 -5.54 -19.12
N VAL A 145 -4.30 -6.29 -18.02
CA VAL A 145 -3.40 -7.40 -17.68
C VAL A 145 -4.25 -8.64 -17.41
N ALA A 146 -3.78 -9.80 -17.85
CA ALA A 146 -4.41 -11.07 -17.52
C ALA A 146 -3.85 -11.60 -16.19
N ILE A 147 -4.72 -11.79 -15.20
CA ILE A 147 -4.35 -12.32 -13.89
C ILE A 147 -4.71 -13.80 -13.78
N ASP A 148 -3.95 -14.50 -12.94
CA ASP A 148 -4.11 -15.91 -12.67
C ASP A 148 -5.32 -16.16 -11.77
N GLY A 149 -5.80 -17.41 -11.81
CA GLY A 149 -6.94 -17.87 -11.05
C GLY A 149 -6.66 -19.18 -10.33
N MET A 150 -7.43 -19.44 -9.28
CA MET A 150 -7.41 -20.69 -8.52
C MET A 150 -8.77 -21.37 -8.63
N ARG A 151 -8.85 -22.48 -9.36
CA ARG A 151 -10.07 -23.26 -9.51
C ARG A 151 -10.23 -24.25 -8.37
N LEU A 152 -11.38 -24.21 -7.70
CA LEU A 152 -11.78 -25.14 -6.64
C LEU A 152 -13.19 -25.67 -6.92
N GLY A 153 -13.27 -26.86 -7.52
CA GLY A 153 -14.55 -27.37 -8.04
C GLY A 153 -15.13 -26.40 -9.06
N ASP A 154 -16.36 -25.95 -8.84
CA ASP A 154 -17.05 -24.98 -9.70
C ASP A 154 -16.71 -23.51 -9.36
N HIS A 155 -15.94 -23.27 -8.28
CA HIS A 155 -15.59 -21.93 -7.82
C HIS A 155 -14.25 -21.46 -8.39
N LEU A 156 -14.18 -20.18 -8.78
CA LEU A 156 -12.94 -19.49 -9.12
C LEU A 156 -12.57 -18.53 -7.98
N GLY A 157 -11.34 -18.61 -7.50
CA GLY A 157 -10.74 -17.63 -6.59
C GLY A 157 -9.64 -16.83 -7.26
N LEU A 158 -9.56 -15.54 -6.97
CA LEU A 158 -8.58 -14.61 -7.53
C LEU A 158 -7.60 -14.06 -6.51
N LEU A 159 -7.89 -14.17 -5.21
CA LEU A 159 -7.05 -13.58 -4.16
C LEU A 159 -6.46 -14.65 -3.27
N HIS A 160 -7.29 -15.43 -2.57
CA HIS A 160 -6.79 -16.47 -1.68
C HIS A 160 -7.82 -17.55 -1.33
N ILE A 161 -7.30 -18.77 -1.15
CA ILE A 161 -7.99 -19.89 -0.52
C ILE A 161 -7.33 -20.16 0.83
N SER A 162 -8.10 -20.28 1.91
CA SER A 162 -7.55 -20.51 3.24
C SER A 162 -8.24 -21.63 4.01
N VAL A 163 -7.44 -22.39 4.77
CA VAL A 163 -7.87 -23.48 5.66
C VAL A 163 -7.17 -23.33 7.01
N GLY A 164 -7.93 -23.31 8.10
CA GLY A 164 -7.40 -23.13 9.46
C GLY A 164 -7.96 -21.88 10.14
N LEU A 165 -7.08 -21.10 10.78
CA LEU A 165 -7.45 -19.94 11.62
C LEU A 165 -8.52 -19.04 11.00
N THR A 166 -8.27 -18.47 9.82
CA THR A 166 -9.19 -17.54 9.13
C THR A 166 -10.56 -18.15 8.84
N SER A 167 -10.58 -19.38 8.31
CA SER A 167 -11.82 -20.10 7.99
C SER A 167 -12.65 -20.44 9.24
N LEU A 168 -12.00 -20.77 10.37
CA LEU A 168 -12.67 -21.01 11.65
C LEU A 168 -13.21 -19.71 12.25
N MET A 169 -12.44 -18.63 12.18
CA MET A 169 -12.89 -17.31 12.62
C MET A 169 -14.14 -16.89 11.84
N GLN A 170 -14.17 -17.09 10.53
CA GLN A 170 -15.33 -16.75 9.72
C GLN A 170 -16.56 -17.57 10.08
N ARG A 171 -16.43 -18.89 10.22
CA ARG A 171 -17.54 -19.77 10.61
C ARG A 171 -18.14 -19.37 11.96
N ASP A 172 -17.29 -19.02 12.92
CA ASP A 172 -17.68 -18.80 14.31
C ASP A 172 -17.96 -17.32 14.64
N THR A 173 -17.87 -16.42 13.66
CA THR A 173 -18.28 -15.01 13.78
C THR A 173 -19.71 -14.84 13.26
N SER A 174 -20.68 -14.65 14.16
CA SER A 174 -22.08 -14.45 13.75
C SER A 174 -22.25 -13.16 12.92
N ARG A 175 -23.14 -13.18 11.91
CA ARG A 175 -23.54 -11.96 11.14
C ARG A 175 -23.97 -10.83 12.08
N GLU A 176 -24.55 -11.19 13.23
CA GLU A 176 -25.01 -10.27 14.26
C GLU A 176 -23.86 -9.62 15.05
N ALA A 177 -22.78 -10.35 15.35
CA ALA A 177 -21.57 -9.79 15.95
C ALA A 177 -20.83 -8.84 15.00
N LYS A 178 -20.79 -9.17 13.68
CA LYS A 178 -20.27 -8.25 12.65
C LYS A 178 -21.09 -6.96 12.58
N ARG A 179 -22.42 -7.05 12.68
CA ARG A 179 -23.34 -5.90 12.63
C ARG A 179 -23.32 -5.04 13.91
N ARG A 180 -23.15 -5.65 15.09
CA ARG A 180 -23.26 -4.97 16.39
C ARG A 180 -21.94 -4.44 16.94
N PHE A 181 -20.82 -5.09 16.62
CA PHE A 181 -19.49 -4.73 17.15
C PHE A 181 -18.46 -4.38 16.05
N GLY A 182 -18.86 -4.40 14.77
CA GLY A 182 -17.99 -4.01 13.66
C GLY A 182 -16.64 -4.74 13.67
N ARG A 183 -15.55 -3.99 13.49
CA ARG A 183 -14.17 -4.52 13.45
C ARG A 183 -13.69 -5.10 14.79
N LEU A 184 -14.32 -4.75 15.92
CA LEU A 184 -13.93 -5.24 17.26
C LEU A 184 -14.29 -6.73 17.47
N ALA A 185 -15.32 -7.23 16.77
CA ALA A 185 -15.64 -8.66 16.77
C ALA A 185 -14.48 -9.49 16.22
N TYR A 186 -13.82 -9.03 15.15
CA TYR A 186 -12.66 -9.71 14.57
C TYR A 186 -11.48 -9.75 15.54
N PHE A 187 -11.25 -8.70 16.32
CA PHE A 187 -10.16 -8.66 17.31
C PHE A 187 -10.43 -9.57 18.51
N TYR A 188 -11.63 -9.52 19.10
CA TYR A 188 -12.01 -10.42 20.20
C TYR A 188 -11.93 -11.88 19.77
N VAL A 189 -12.43 -12.18 18.57
CA VAL A 189 -12.35 -13.52 17.98
C VAL A 189 -10.89 -13.91 17.74
N ALA A 190 -10.08 -13.07 17.08
CA ALA A 190 -8.66 -13.33 16.83
C ALA A 190 -7.88 -13.58 18.14
N ALA A 191 -8.08 -12.77 19.18
CA ALA A 191 -7.43 -12.92 20.48
C ALA A 191 -7.89 -14.20 21.20
N ARG A 192 -9.19 -14.54 21.16
CA ARG A 192 -9.73 -15.78 21.72
C ARG A 192 -9.15 -17.02 21.02
N TRP A 193 -8.99 -16.98 19.71
CA TRP A 193 -8.40 -18.08 18.94
C TRP A 193 -6.88 -18.16 19.09
N ALA A 194 -6.17 -17.03 19.18
CA ALA A 194 -4.73 -16.99 19.44
C ALA A 194 -4.35 -17.59 20.81
N LEU A 195 -5.28 -17.58 21.77
CA LEU A 195 -5.09 -18.14 23.11
C LEU A 195 -5.48 -19.63 23.25
N GLY A 196 -5.98 -20.28 22.20
CA GLY A 196 -6.55 -21.64 22.32
C GLY A 196 -6.33 -22.58 21.13
N MET A 197 -5.79 -22.13 20.00
CA MET A 197 -5.70 -22.97 18.81
C MET A 197 -4.41 -23.79 18.72
N GLN A 198 -4.56 -25.10 18.61
CA GLN A 198 -3.47 -26.01 18.32
C GLN A 198 -3.27 -26.15 16.80
N PRO A 199 -2.03 -26.06 16.28
CA PRO A 199 -1.73 -26.35 14.89
C PRO A 199 -2.31 -27.70 14.47
N GLN A 200 -2.97 -27.70 13.31
CA GLN A 200 -3.54 -28.91 12.73
C GLN A 200 -2.53 -29.58 11.81
N ARG A 201 -2.65 -30.90 11.66
CA ARG A 201 -1.77 -31.69 10.81
C ARG A 201 -2.37 -31.82 9.43
N PHE A 202 -1.73 -31.22 8.44
CA PHE A 202 -2.12 -31.27 7.03
C PHE A 202 -1.20 -32.20 6.22
N VAL A 203 -1.77 -32.73 5.15
CA VAL A 203 -1.04 -33.37 4.05
C VAL A 203 -1.32 -32.54 2.81
N LEU A 204 -0.30 -31.83 2.35
CA LEU A 204 -0.35 -31.02 1.14
C LEU A 204 0.26 -31.82 -0.01
N VAL A 205 -0.29 -31.69 -1.20
CA VAL A 205 0.36 -32.13 -2.44
C VAL A 205 0.46 -30.92 -3.34
N ILE A 206 1.67 -30.42 -3.56
CA ILE A 206 1.94 -29.21 -4.36
C ILE A 206 2.68 -29.67 -5.59
N ASP A 207 2.08 -29.51 -6.77
CA ASP A 207 2.63 -29.97 -8.06
C ASP A 207 3.14 -31.43 -7.99
N GLY A 208 2.33 -32.30 -7.40
CA GLY A 208 2.65 -33.73 -7.22
C GLY A 208 3.59 -34.05 -6.06
N VAL A 209 4.25 -33.05 -5.45
CA VAL A 209 5.16 -33.24 -4.31
C VAL A 209 4.37 -33.24 -3.00
N ARG A 210 4.51 -34.32 -2.23
CA ARG A 210 3.76 -34.49 -0.98
C ARG A 210 4.50 -33.90 0.22
N HIS A 211 3.85 -32.98 0.93
CA HIS A 211 4.34 -32.38 2.17
C HIS A 211 3.45 -32.77 3.35
N ARG A 212 4.06 -33.13 4.49
CA ARG A 212 3.36 -33.33 5.77
C ARG A 212 3.72 -32.19 6.70
N VAL A 213 2.74 -31.39 7.09
CA VAL A 213 2.98 -30.14 7.84
C VAL A 213 2.05 -30.03 9.03
N SER A 214 2.48 -29.29 10.04
CA SER A 214 1.67 -28.92 11.20
C SER A 214 1.56 -27.40 11.21
N ALA A 215 0.38 -26.86 10.93
CA ALA A 215 0.17 -25.44 10.71
C ALA A 215 -1.14 -25.00 11.40
N SER A 216 -1.20 -23.76 11.88
CA SER A 216 -2.45 -23.15 12.31
C SER A 216 -3.25 -22.58 11.13
N GLN A 217 -2.57 -22.28 10.03
CA GLN A 217 -3.19 -21.84 8.78
C GLN A 217 -2.42 -22.34 7.56
N VAL A 218 -3.16 -22.80 6.55
CA VAL A 218 -2.69 -23.00 5.19
C VAL A 218 -3.41 -21.99 4.32
N LEU A 219 -2.64 -21.14 3.65
CA LEU A 219 -3.13 -20.12 2.73
C LEU A 219 -2.54 -20.41 1.36
N VAL A 220 -3.38 -20.35 0.33
CA VAL A 220 -3.01 -20.43 -1.07
C VAL A 220 -3.37 -19.06 -1.65
N ALA A 221 -2.39 -18.26 -2.05
CA ALA A 221 -2.53 -16.84 -2.32
C ALA A 221 -2.05 -16.50 -3.74
N ASN A 222 -2.84 -15.66 -4.41
CA ASN A 222 -2.56 -15.06 -5.71
C ASN A 222 -2.32 -13.54 -5.60
N GLY A 223 -2.58 -12.95 -4.42
CA GLY A 223 -2.28 -11.55 -4.14
C GLY A 223 -1.58 -11.40 -2.80
N GLY A 224 -0.51 -10.61 -2.78
CA GLY A 224 0.27 -10.36 -1.57
C GLY A 224 -0.43 -9.53 -0.51
N GLU A 225 -1.51 -8.82 -0.83
CA GLU A 225 -2.19 -7.89 0.08
C GLU A 225 -3.14 -8.62 1.06
N MET A 226 -3.08 -8.24 2.34
CA MET A 226 -3.97 -8.75 3.40
C MET A 226 -5.06 -7.73 3.72
N GLY A 227 -5.88 -7.40 2.72
CA GLY A 227 -7.03 -6.50 2.85
C GLY A 227 -6.64 -5.02 2.88
N GLN A 228 -5.93 -4.56 3.92
CA GLN A 228 -5.44 -3.17 4.02
C GLN A 228 -3.96 -3.13 4.41
N SER A 229 -3.21 -2.24 3.77
CA SER A 229 -1.85 -1.85 4.16
C SER A 229 -1.79 -1.51 5.66
N PRO A 230 -0.76 -1.92 6.42
CA PRO A 230 0.53 -2.45 5.96
C PRO A 230 0.65 -3.99 5.93
N PHE A 231 -0.45 -4.75 6.09
CA PHE A 231 -0.36 -6.20 6.22
C PHE A 231 -0.30 -6.89 4.85
N SER A 232 0.71 -7.73 4.66
CA SER A 232 0.89 -8.51 3.43
C SER A 232 1.28 -9.95 3.75
N TRP A 233 0.79 -10.89 2.92
CA TRP A 233 1.17 -12.31 2.96
C TRP A 233 2.59 -12.55 2.44
N GLY A 234 3.11 -11.66 1.60
CA GLY A 234 4.43 -11.70 1.00
C GLY A 234 4.50 -10.59 -0.05
N THR A 235 5.61 -9.86 -0.10
CA THR A 235 5.79 -8.74 -1.05
C THR A 235 6.10 -9.20 -2.47
N ASP A 236 6.39 -10.48 -2.64
CA ASP A 236 6.72 -11.18 -3.88
C ASP A 236 5.56 -12.04 -4.41
N ILE A 237 4.37 -11.93 -3.81
CA ILE A 237 3.16 -12.63 -4.26
C ILE A 237 2.42 -11.68 -5.21
N VAL A 238 2.50 -11.99 -6.49
CA VAL A 238 1.98 -11.18 -7.59
C VAL A 238 0.91 -11.97 -8.36
N PRO A 239 -0.09 -11.31 -8.97
CA PRO A 239 -1.26 -11.99 -9.51
C PRO A 239 -1.14 -12.46 -10.96
N ASP A 240 0.01 -12.26 -11.61
CA ASP A 240 0.17 -12.40 -13.07
C ASP A 240 1.42 -13.17 -13.53
N ASP A 241 2.15 -13.84 -12.61
CA ASP A 241 3.40 -14.55 -12.90
C ASP A 241 3.22 -16.04 -13.27
N GLY A 242 1.98 -16.54 -13.29
CA GLY A 242 1.62 -17.93 -13.51
C GLY A 242 1.86 -18.83 -12.29
N VAL A 243 2.00 -18.25 -11.10
CA VAL A 243 2.39 -18.95 -9.88
C VAL A 243 1.50 -18.59 -8.71
N ILE A 244 1.08 -19.59 -7.95
CA ILE A 244 0.32 -19.40 -6.73
C ILE A 244 1.19 -19.74 -5.52
N ASP A 245 1.16 -18.87 -4.51
CA ASP A 245 1.92 -19.01 -3.28
C ASP A 245 1.16 -19.80 -2.22
N VAL A 246 1.74 -20.88 -1.74
CA VAL A 246 1.24 -21.62 -0.57
C VAL A 246 2.00 -21.15 0.68
N CYS A 247 1.35 -20.31 1.48
CA CYS A 247 1.86 -19.81 2.74
C CYS A 247 1.32 -20.62 3.93
N LEU A 248 2.23 -21.16 4.76
CA LEU A 248 1.90 -21.86 5.99
C LEU A 248 2.25 -21.01 7.19
N ILE A 249 1.31 -20.87 8.11
CA ILE A 249 1.57 -20.29 9.43
C ILE A 249 1.69 -21.42 10.44
N THR A 250 2.85 -21.57 11.08
CA THR A 250 3.12 -22.65 12.04
C THR A 250 3.00 -22.22 13.50
N ALA A 251 2.57 -20.98 13.72
CA ALA A 251 2.42 -20.35 15.03
C ALA A 251 1.53 -21.17 15.98
N ARG A 252 1.97 -21.30 17.24
CA ARG A 252 1.29 -22.09 18.28
C ARG A 252 0.93 -21.26 19.51
N THR A 253 1.74 -20.25 19.81
CA THR A 253 1.60 -19.41 20.99
C THR A 253 1.26 -17.98 20.61
N LEU A 254 0.73 -17.20 21.55
CA LEU A 254 0.48 -15.77 21.36
C LEU A 254 1.76 -15.03 20.90
N ARG A 255 2.93 -15.40 21.42
CA ARG A 255 4.22 -14.85 21.00
C ARG A 255 4.50 -15.12 19.52
N ASP A 256 4.26 -16.34 19.06
CA ASP A 256 4.47 -16.72 17.66
C ASP A 256 3.55 -15.90 16.74
N TYR A 257 2.28 -15.70 17.14
CA TYR A 257 1.35 -14.86 16.38
C TYR A 257 1.74 -13.38 16.37
N LEU A 258 2.28 -12.85 17.48
CA LEU A 258 2.84 -11.50 17.51
C LEU A 258 4.06 -11.38 16.58
N GLN A 259 4.91 -12.40 16.51
CA GLN A 259 6.05 -12.45 15.58
C GLN A 259 5.58 -12.49 14.12
N VAL A 260 4.56 -13.29 13.79
CA VAL A 260 3.93 -13.31 12.46
C VAL A 260 3.37 -11.93 12.12
N GLY A 261 2.59 -11.32 13.02
CA GLY A 261 2.06 -9.97 12.83
C GLY A 261 3.15 -8.93 12.58
N TRP A 262 4.23 -8.95 13.37
CA TRP A 262 5.39 -8.08 13.18
C TRP A 262 6.07 -8.30 11.82
N ALA A 263 6.28 -9.55 11.42
CA ALA A 263 6.90 -9.89 10.14
C ALA A 263 6.04 -9.40 8.96
N THR A 264 4.73 -9.61 9.00
CA THR A 264 3.78 -9.14 7.97
C THR A 264 3.69 -7.62 7.88
N MET A 265 3.80 -6.91 9.01
CA MET A 265 3.77 -5.45 9.05
C MET A 265 5.09 -4.81 8.56
N THR A 266 6.23 -5.48 8.80
CA THR A 266 7.56 -4.96 8.46
C THR A 266 8.10 -5.47 7.11
N GLY A 267 7.33 -6.26 6.37
CA GLY A 267 7.77 -6.86 5.11
C GLY A 267 8.88 -7.91 5.27
N ARG A 268 8.98 -8.53 6.46
CA ARG A 268 10.01 -9.54 6.79
C ARG A 268 9.43 -10.96 6.88
N GLN A 269 8.36 -11.23 6.14
CA GLN A 269 7.63 -12.50 6.26
C GLN A 269 8.52 -13.71 5.93
N HIS A 270 9.35 -13.62 4.88
CA HIS A 270 10.30 -14.67 4.49
C HIS A 270 11.39 -14.95 5.53
N ALA A 271 11.69 -13.99 6.40
CA ALA A 271 12.65 -14.16 7.50
C ALA A 271 12.02 -14.77 8.77
N SER A 272 10.69 -14.92 8.80
CA SER A 272 9.99 -15.45 9.97
C SER A 272 10.05 -16.97 10.00
N GLU A 273 10.58 -17.55 11.09
CA GLU A 273 10.57 -19.00 11.31
C GLU A 273 9.15 -19.59 11.41
N GLN A 274 8.13 -18.74 11.62
CA GLN A 274 6.74 -19.14 11.75
C GLN A 274 5.96 -19.14 10.43
N MET A 275 6.59 -18.71 9.34
CA MET A 275 6.00 -18.63 8.02
C MET A 275 6.83 -19.49 7.05
N ARG A 276 6.15 -20.30 6.24
CA ARG A 276 6.80 -21.13 5.24
C ARG A 276 6.09 -20.97 3.91
N TYR A 277 6.85 -20.83 2.84
CA TYR A 277 6.35 -20.58 1.51
C TYR A 277 6.68 -21.74 0.58
N PHE A 278 5.75 -22.05 -0.31
CA PHE A 278 5.94 -22.93 -1.44
C PHE A 278 5.30 -22.26 -2.66
N LYS A 279 5.85 -22.50 -3.85
CA LYS A 279 5.29 -22.03 -5.11
C LYS A 279 4.58 -23.20 -5.79
N ALA A 280 3.39 -22.96 -6.35
CA ALA A 280 2.59 -23.93 -7.07
C ALA A 280 2.27 -23.40 -8.47
N ARG A 281 2.47 -24.20 -9.51
CA ARG A 281 2.22 -23.82 -10.92
C ARG A 281 1.06 -24.57 -11.55
N GLN A 282 0.71 -25.75 -11.03
CA GLN A 282 -0.30 -26.61 -11.62
C GLN A 282 -1.43 -26.89 -10.64
N SER A 283 -1.08 -27.36 -9.43
CA SER A 283 -2.12 -27.76 -8.49
C SER A 283 -1.66 -27.82 -7.03
N VAL A 284 -2.64 -27.63 -6.13
CA VAL A 284 -2.48 -27.76 -4.68
C VAL A 284 -3.61 -28.62 -4.12
N ALA A 285 -3.29 -29.77 -3.56
CA ALA A 285 -4.22 -30.59 -2.80
C ALA A 285 -4.03 -30.36 -1.30
N ILE A 286 -5.12 -30.06 -0.58
CA ILE A 286 -5.09 -29.85 0.88
C ILE A 286 -5.94 -30.91 1.57
N ASN A 287 -5.28 -31.76 2.35
CA ASN A 287 -5.91 -32.82 3.12
C ASN A 287 -5.59 -32.70 4.61
N MET A 288 -6.50 -33.19 5.46
CA MET A 288 -6.21 -33.43 6.88
C MET A 288 -5.42 -34.74 7.03
N LYS A 289 -4.50 -34.82 8.01
CA LYS A 289 -3.78 -36.07 8.29
C LYS A 289 -4.73 -37.20 8.70
N SER A 290 -5.78 -36.88 9.45
CA SER A 290 -6.86 -37.80 9.80
C SER A 290 -7.97 -37.73 8.76
N LYS A 291 -8.31 -38.86 8.15
CA LYS A 291 -9.41 -38.95 7.17
C LYS A 291 -10.79 -38.63 7.76
N ARG A 292 -10.95 -38.67 9.09
CA ARG A 292 -12.21 -38.33 9.79
C ARG A 292 -12.34 -36.84 10.11
N SER A 293 -11.25 -36.08 10.03
CA SER A 293 -11.25 -34.65 10.35
C SER A 293 -11.53 -33.85 9.09
N ARG A 294 -12.41 -32.85 9.20
CA ARG A 294 -12.70 -31.89 8.13
C ARG A 294 -12.51 -30.48 8.67
N MET A 295 -11.93 -29.59 7.87
CA MET A 295 -11.80 -28.18 8.21
C MET A 295 -12.54 -27.32 7.20
N PRO A 296 -13.23 -26.24 7.64
CA PRO A 296 -13.81 -25.26 6.72
C PRO A 296 -12.79 -24.70 5.76
N VAL A 297 -13.23 -24.40 4.55
CA VAL A 297 -12.44 -23.81 3.48
C VAL A 297 -13.06 -22.47 3.15
N GLN A 298 -12.23 -21.44 3.13
CA GLN A 298 -12.59 -20.10 2.68
C GLN A 298 -11.96 -19.85 1.31
N LEU A 299 -12.70 -19.21 0.40
CA LEU A 299 -12.24 -18.73 -0.90
C LEU A 299 -12.65 -17.27 -1.02
N ASP A 300 -11.69 -16.36 -1.25
CA ASP A 300 -11.88 -14.91 -1.41
C ASP A 300 -12.77 -14.25 -0.36
N GLY A 301 -12.75 -14.79 0.85
CA GLY A 301 -13.55 -14.27 1.95
C GLY A 301 -14.86 -15.00 2.22
N ASP A 302 -15.27 -16.01 1.43
CA ASP A 302 -16.51 -16.79 1.62
C ASP A 302 -16.25 -18.27 1.91
N LEU A 303 -17.14 -18.90 2.69
CA LEU A 303 -17.05 -20.32 3.02
C LEU A 303 -17.62 -21.17 1.88
N VAL A 304 -16.77 -21.95 1.21
CA VAL A 304 -17.14 -22.74 0.02
C VAL A 304 -17.20 -24.25 0.28
N GLY A 305 -16.76 -24.72 1.45
CA GLY A 305 -16.86 -26.14 1.79
C GLY A 305 -15.94 -26.58 2.92
N THR A 306 -15.52 -27.85 2.88
CA THR A 306 -14.57 -28.41 3.84
C THR A 306 -13.53 -29.29 3.16
N THR A 307 -12.34 -29.43 3.76
CA THR A 307 -11.33 -30.38 3.31
C THR A 307 -11.88 -31.83 3.27
N PRO A 308 -11.37 -32.69 2.37
CA PRO A 308 -10.26 -32.46 1.43
C PRO A 308 -10.63 -31.57 0.23
N ILE A 309 -9.67 -30.80 -0.29
CA ILE A 309 -9.84 -29.97 -1.48
C ILE A 309 -8.69 -30.14 -2.46
N GLN A 310 -9.00 -29.93 -3.75
CA GLN A 310 -8.07 -29.88 -4.86
C GLN A 310 -8.20 -28.53 -5.53
N ILE A 311 -7.09 -27.81 -5.66
CA ILE A 311 -6.99 -26.51 -6.29
C ILE A 311 -6.18 -26.69 -7.57
N THR A 312 -6.68 -26.15 -8.68
CA THR A 312 -5.96 -26.09 -9.95
C THR A 312 -5.57 -24.64 -10.21
N VAL A 313 -4.32 -24.40 -10.61
CA VAL A 313 -3.85 -23.09 -11.03
C VAL A 313 -4.27 -22.88 -12.48
N GLU A 314 -4.98 -21.79 -12.75
CA GLU A 314 -5.39 -21.38 -14.10
C GLU A 314 -4.68 -20.07 -14.45
N PRO A 315 -3.54 -20.11 -15.17
CA PRO A 315 -2.82 -18.90 -15.51
C PRO A 315 -3.62 -18.00 -16.46
N ARG A 316 -3.50 -16.68 -16.30
CA ARG A 316 -4.10 -15.66 -17.19
C ARG A 316 -5.61 -15.86 -17.41
N THR A 317 -6.33 -16.23 -16.36
CA THR A 317 -7.75 -16.60 -16.41
C THR A 317 -8.69 -15.43 -16.61
N VAL A 318 -8.39 -14.28 -15.99
CA VAL A 318 -9.26 -13.09 -16.05
C VAL A 318 -8.44 -11.91 -16.52
N ARG A 319 -8.92 -11.21 -17.56
CA ARG A 319 -8.34 -9.94 -18.00
C ARG A 319 -8.91 -8.83 -17.12
N CYS A 320 -8.06 -8.04 -16.50
CA CYS A 320 -8.45 -6.96 -15.60
C CYS A 320 -7.87 -5.63 -16.07
N VAL A 321 -8.65 -4.57 -15.91
CA VAL A 321 -8.12 -3.20 -16.01
C VAL A 321 -7.27 -2.95 -14.77
N VAL A 322 -6.08 -2.37 -14.96
CA VAL A 322 -5.12 -2.08 -13.90
C VAL A 322 -4.85 -0.59 -13.76
N GLY A 323 -4.60 -0.11 -12.54
CA GLY A 323 -4.24 1.28 -12.28
C GLY A 323 -2.78 1.58 -12.59
N ALA A 324 -2.41 2.86 -12.68
CA ALA A 324 -1.08 3.28 -13.15
C ALA A 324 0.10 2.71 -12.33
N GLY A 325 -0.11 2.44 -11.04
CA GLY A 325 0.93 1.88 -10.16
C GLY A 325 1.13 0.37 -10.27
N PHE A 326 0.36 -0.34 -11.10
CA PHE A 326 0.54 -1.78 -11.28
C PHE A 326 1.75 -2.07 -12.18
N LEU A 327 2.63 -2.95 -11.75
CA LEU A 327 3.75 -3.44 -12.55
C LEU A 327 3.40 -4.84 -13.03
N ALA A 328 3.46 -5.08 -14.34
CA ALA A 328 3.21 -6.41 -14.90
C ALA A 328 4.47 -7.29 -14.70
N HIS A 329 4.26 -8.57 -14.39
CA HIS A 329 5.34 -9.50 -14.11
C HIS A 329 5.46 -10.55 -15.23
N ASP A 330 6.70 -10.89 -15.58
CA ASP A 330 6.97 -12.00 -16.49
C ASP A 330 6.66 -13.34 -15.82
N ALA A 331 6.29 -14.32 -16.65
CA ALA A 331 6.10 -15.68 -16.18
C ALA A 331 7.39 -16.19 -15.49
N ALA A 332 7.29 -16.59 -14.22
CA ALA A 332 8.47 -16.87 -13.43
C ALA A 332 9.27 -18.08 -14.00
N PRO A 333 10.59 -17.93 -14.28
CA PRO A 333 11.41 -19.01 -14.83
C PRO A 333 11.49 -20.23 -13.90
N GLN A 334 11.69 -21.44 -14.45
CA GLN A 334 11.85 -22.67 -13.66
C GLN A 334 13.08 -22.55 -12.75
N PRO A 335 12.97 -22.70 -11.42
CA PRO A 335 14.14 -22.59 -10.56
C PRO A 335 15.01 -23.85 -10.65
N SER A 336 16.28 -23.64 -11.00
CA SER A 336 17.36 -24.53 -10.57
C SER A 336 17.67 -24.22 -9.10
N LEU A 337 17.74 -25.27 -8.28
CA LEU A 337 18.00 -25.17 -6.85
C LEU A 337 19.40 -24.61 -6.58
N THR A 338 19.52 -23.31 -6.31
CA THR A 338 20.67 -22.79 -5.54
C THR A 338 20.27 -21.57 -4.73
N THR A 339 20.06 -21.75 -3.44
CA THR A 339 19.98 -20.68 -2.44
C THR A 339 21.38 -20.17 -2.12
N THR A 340 21.63 -18.88 -2.39
CA THR A 340 22.67 -18.11 -1.70
C THR A 340 22.04 -16.86 -1.11
N LEU A 341 22.11 -16.74 0.21
CA LEU A 341 21.75 -15.52 0.95
C LEU A 341 22.72 -14.39 0.57
N PRO A 342 22.24 -13.13 0.41
CA PRO A 342 23.13 -11.99 0.24
C PRO A 342 23.81 -11.64 1.59
N PRO A 343 25.00 -11.03 1.56
CA PRO A 343 25.76 -10.71 2.76
C PRO A 343 25.11 -9.61 3.62
N GLU A 344 25.29 -9.70 4.93
CA GLU A 344 24.87 -8.70 5.91
C GLU A 344 25.59 -7.37 5.67
N GLY A 345 24.82 -6.32 5.33
CA GLY A 345 25.35 -4.96 5.18
C GLY A 345 24.46 -3.99 4.39
N ALA A 346 23.58 -4.49 3.51
CA ALA A 346 22.73 -3.66 2.65
C ALA A 346 21.36 -3.38 3.29
N LEU A 347 21.34 -2.64 4.38
CA LEU A 347 20.11 -2.12 4.99
C LEU A 347 20.23 -0.61 5.02
N LEU A 348 19.91 0.07 3.90
CA LEU A 348 19.44 1.47 3.87
C LEU A 348 19.09 2.01 2.47
N ASP A 349 19.30 1.27 1.39
CA ASP A 349 18.73 1.61 0.08
C ASP A 349 17.53 0.69 -0.19
N GLU A 350 16.40 1.26 -0.64
CA GLU A 350 15.41 0.46 -1.35
C GLU A 350 16.15 -0.29 -2.47
N PRO A 351 15.95 -1.61 -2.65
CA PRO A 351 16.58 -2.32 -3.75
C PRO A 351 16.09 -1.68 -5.05
N VAL A 352 16.99 -0.96 -5.72
CA VAL A 352 16.71 -0.32 -7.00
C VAL A 352 17.06 -1.33 -8.07
N ASP A 353 16.15 -1.52 -9.02
CA ASP A 353 16.46 -2.21 -10.26
C ASP A 353 17.70 -1.55 -10.89
N PRO A 354 18.82 -2.29 -11.02
CA PRO A 354 20.06 -1.76 -11.61
C PRO A 354 19.85 -1.15 -13.00
N GLU A 355 18.88 -1.65 -13.75
CA GLU A 355 18.55 -1.20 -15.10
C GLU A 355 17.88 0.19 -15.08
N VAL A 356 16.93 0.40 -14.16
CA VAL A 356 16.29 1.71 -13.94
C VAL A 356 17.32 2.73 -13.44
N ALA A 357 18.21 2.32 -12.54
CA ALA A 357 19.27 3.17 -12.04
C ALA A 357 20.23 3.64 -13.15
N ALA A 358 20.58 2.75 -14.08
CA ALA A 358 21.45 3.07 -15.21
C ALA A 358 20.76 4.02 -16.20
N ARG A 359 19.49 3.77 -16.53
CA ARG A 359 18.70 4.61 -17.44
C ARG A 359 18.51 6.04 -16.91
N MET A 360 18.43 6.21 -15.59
CA MET A 360 18.25 7.52 -14.96
C MET A 360 19.53 8.28 -14.60
N ALA A 361 20.71 7.68 -14.78
CA ALA A 361 21.98 8.31 -14.45
C ALA A 361 22.20 9.65 -15.20
N PRO A 362 21.96 9.77 -16.52
CA PRO A 362 22.19 11.03 -17.25
C PRO A 362 21.36 12.20 -16.72
N LEU A 363 20.10 11.95 -16.38
CA LEU A 363 19.22 12.98 -15.80
C LEU A 363 19.64 13.36 -14.38
N THR A 364 20.04 12.36 -13.58
CA THR A 364 20.52 12.59 -12.21
C THR A 364 21.77 13.47 -12.22
N ASP A 365 22.70 13.21 -13.14
CA ASP A 365 23.94 13.96 -13.26
C ASP A 365 23.71 15.38 -13.81
N ALA A 366 22.83 15.54 -14.81
CA ALA A 366 22.44 16.85 -15.31
C ALA A 366 21.78 17.72 -14.21
N LEU A 367 20.89 17.14 -13.40
CA LEU A 367 20.28 17.82 -12.26
C LEU A 367 21.32 18.26 -11.22
N ARG A 368 22.29 17.40 -10.89
CA ARG A 368 23.38 17.72 -9.96
C ARG A 368 24.26 18.84 -10.48
N GLU A 369 24.62 18.80 -11.76
CA GLU A 369 25.38 19.85 -12.40
C GLU A 369 24.64 21.19 -12.30
N GLN A 370 23.34 21.22 -12.62
CA GLN A 370 22.49 22.41 -12.54
C GLN A 370 22.40 22.97 -11.12
N PHE A 371 22.09 22.13 -10.14
CA PHE A 371 22.07 22.55 -8.74
C PHE A 371 23.42 23.09 -8.29
N GLY A 372 24.52 22.44 -8.70
CA GLY A 372 25.89 22.87 -8.40
C GLY A 372 26.31 24.20 -9.02
N GLN A 373 25.50 24.82 -9.90
CA GLN A 373 25.76 26.16 -10.43
C GLN A 373 25.16 27.29 -9.59
N ILE A 374 24.33 26.98 -8.58
CA ILE A 374 23.74 28.01 -7.72
C ILE A 374 24.79 28.47 -6.73
N VAL A 375 25.32 29.68 -6.96
CA VAL A 375 26.38 30.31 -6.18
C VAL A 375 25.81 31.52 -5.46
N GLY A 376 25.60 31.38 -4.16
CA GLY A 376 25.19 32.47 -3.27
C GLY A 376 23.67 32.67 -3.14
N PRO A 377 23.25 33.46 -2.14
CA PRO A 377 21.85 33.61 -1.75
C PRO A 377 21.01 34.36 -2.78
N GLU A 378 21.58 35.36 -3.48
CA GLU A 378 20.83 36.13 -4.49
C GLU A 378 20.40 35.27 -5.68
N GLN A 379 21.28 34.40 -6.17
CA GLN A 379 20.93 33.49 -7.26
C GLN A 379 19.92 32.43 -6.82
N ALA A 380 20.02 31.92 -5.59
CA ALA A 380 19.02 31.02 -5.01
C ALA A 380 17.64 31.70 -4.89
N ARG A 381 17.59 32.97 -4.45
CA ARG A 381 16.39 33.81 -4.48
C ARG A 381 15.80 33.95 -5.86
N GLN A 382 16.61 34.27 -6.85
CA GLN A 382 16.14 34.38 -8.23
C GLN A 382 15.52 33.07 -8.74
N VAL A 383 16.17 31.92 -8.49
CA VAL A 383 15.63 30.60 -8.88
C VAL A 383 14.29 30.34 -8.20
N VAL A 384 14.17 30.57 -6.88
CA VAL A 384 12.93 30.35 -6.13
C VAL A 384 11.82 31.31 -6.57
N ASP A 385 12.13 32.58 -6.79
CA ASP A 385 11.19 33.59 -7.28
C ASP A 385 10.67 33.26 -8.68
N VAL A 386 11.54 32.74 -9.56
CA VAL A 386 11.13 32.27 -10.89
C VAL A 386 10.24 31.03 -10.76
N LEU A 387 10.61 30.04 -9.94
CA LEU A 387 9.81 28.84 -9.70
C LEU A 387 8.41 29.18 -9.17
N ILE A 388 8.31 30.07 -8.18
CA ILE A 388 7.03 30.49 -7.61
C ILE A 388 6.21 31.25 -8.63
N ARG A 389 6.81 32.17 -9.40
CA ARG A 389 6.11 32.88 -10.47
C ARG A 389 5.58 31.94 -11.55
N LEU A 390 6.38 30.97 -11.98
CA LEU A 390 5.99 30.00 -13.02
C LEU A 390 4.96 28.97 -12.50
N ALA A 391 4.96 28.69 -11.19
CA ALA A 391 4.00 27.80 -10.53
C ALA A 391 2.72 28.51 -10.06
N ALA A 392 2.73 29.83 -9.86
CA ALA A 392 1.65 30.58 -9.20
C ALA A 392 0.28 30.44 -9.88
N ASP A 393 0.25 30.24 -11.20
CA ASP A 393 -0.98 30.12 -11.99
C ASP A 393 -1.27 28.69 -12.48
N ARG A 394 -0.46 27.71 -12.04
CA ARG A 394 -0.53 26.34 -12.55
C ARG A 394 -0.78 25.34 -11.43
N THR A 395 -1.80 24.51 -11.60
CA THR A 395 -1.94 23.28 -10.82
C THR A 395 -0.96 22.22 -11.33
N ALA A 396 -0.57 21.25 -10.51
CA ALA A 396 0.28 20.14 -10.96
C ALA A 396 -0.27 19.48 -12.24
N SER A 397 -1.59 19.33 -12.33
CA SER A 397 -2.27 18.80 -13.52
C SER A 397 -2.15 19.68 -14.77
N SER A 398 -2.15 21.02 -14.63
CA SER A 398 -2.01 21.92 -15.77
C SER A 398 -0.57 22.04 -16.27
N VAL A 399 0.42 21.65 -15.45
CA VAL A 399 1.82 21.55 -15.89
C VAL A 399 2.01 20.27 -16.73
N GLY A 400 1.47 19.13 -16.29
CA GLY A 400 1.59 17.85 -16.99
C GLY A 400 0.83 17.76 -18.33
N GLN A 401 -0.27 18.51 -18.51
CA GLN A 401 -1.05 18.50 -19.76
C GLN A 401 -0.38 19.25 -20.93
N THR A 402 0.70 20.00 -20.68
CA THR A 402 1.32 20.90 -21.67
C THR A 402 2.60 20.37 -22.30
N VAL A 403 3.05 19.16 -21.95
CA VAL A 403 4.37 18.66 -22.33
C VAL A 403 4.29 17.22 -22.84
N ASP A 404 4.83 16.98 -24.04
CA ASP A 404 4.98 15.63 -24.58
C ASP A 404 5.97 14.81 -23.73
N ALA A 405 5.73 13.50 -23.63
CA ALA A 405 6.64 12.58 -22.95
C ALA A 405 8.01 12.54 -23.62
N VAL A 406 9.10 12.72 -22.86
CA VAL A 406 10.47 12.71 -23.40
C VAL A 406 11.32 11.68 -22.67
N GLU A 407 12.25 11.02 -23.37
CA GLU A 407 13.21 10.08 -22.75
C GLU A 407 14.22 10.78 -21.81
N ALA A 408 14.73 10.05 -20.81
CA ALA A 408 15.68 10.55 -19.80
C ALA A 408 16.87 11.30 -20.41
N GLN A 409 17.42 10.76 -21.49
CA GLN A 409 18.62 11.28 -22.15
C GLN A 409 18.34 12.54 -22.95
N GLN A 410 17.16 12.64 -23.57
CA GLN A 410 16.73 13.84 -24.29
C GLN A 410 16.35 14.96 -23.31
N LEU A 411 15.69 14.63 -22.18
CA LEU A 411 15.43 15.59 -21.11
C LEU A 411 16.74 16.08 -20.46
N ALA A 412 17.69 15.17 -20.18
CA ALA A 412 19.01 15.54 -19.70
C ALA A 412 19.75 16.47 -20.68
N GLY A 413 19.64 16.22 -21.99
CA GLY A 413 20.20 17.09 -23.03
C GLY A 413 19.53 18.47 -23.12
N GLN A 414 18.23 18.57 -22.85
CA GLN A 414 17.52 19.87 -22.78
C GLN A 414 17.94 20.70 -21.57
N ILE A 415 18.31 20.03 -20.48
CA ILE A 415 18.71 20.63 -19.20
C ILE A 415 20.21 20.95 -19.18
N ALA A 416 21.04 20.22 -19.92
CA ALA A 416 22.50 20.41 -19.93
C ALA A 416 22.92 21.74 -20.58
N GLY A 417 23.95 22.38 -20.02
CA GLY A 417 24.63 23.54 -20.64
C GLY A 417 23.94 24.90 -20.51
N ARG A 418 22.86 25.01 -19.72
CA ARG A 418 22.23 26.30 -19.37
C ARG A 418 22.59 26.68 -17.94
N HIS A 419 22.84 27.96 -17.64
CA HIS A 419 23.48 28.35 -16.37
C HIS A 419 22.85 29.55 -15.62
N ASP A 420 21.76 30.14 -16.15
CA ASP A 420 21.06 31.23 -15.48
C ASP A 420 19.90 30.71 -14.58
N ALA A 421 19.39 31.60 -13.73
CA ALA A 421 18.35 31.24 -12.76
C ALA A 421 17.03 30.81 -13.44
N GLU A 422 16.71 31.38 -14.61
CA GLU A 422 15.54 31.02 -15.40
C GLU A 422 15.68 29.62 -15.98
N ALA A 423 16.83 29.27 -16.55
CA ALA A 423 17.07 27.93 -17.08
C ALA A 423 17.09 26.84 -16.01
N ILE A 424 17.60 27.15 -14.80
CA ILE A 424 17.53 26.22 -13.67
C ILE A 424 16.07 26.00 -13.25
N ALA A 425 15.27 27.06 -13.18
CA ALA A 425 13.86 26.95 -12.85
C ALA A 425 13.07 26.21 -13.95
N ASP A 426 13.34 26.47 -15.22
CA ASP A 426 12.76 25.77 -16.36
C ASP A 426 13.12 24.29 -16.36
N ALA A 427 14.37 23.94 -16.04
CA ALA A 427 14.79 22.54 -15.91
C ALA A 427 14.02 21.81 -14.81
N LEU A 428 13.84 22.45 -13.66
CA LEU A 428 13.07 21.89 -12.55
C LEU A 428 11.59 21.74 -12.89
N LEU A 429 11.02 22.70 -13.61
CA LEU A 429 9.65 22.62 -14.09
C LEU A 429 9.48 21.58 -15.18
N ALA A 430 10.46 21.40 -16.08
CA ALA A 430 10.45 20.35 -17.08
C ALA A 430 10.46 18.96 -16.42
N VAL A 431 11.30 18.76 -15.40
CA VAL A 431 11.30 17.51 -14.63
C VAL A 431 9.98 17.32 -13.88
N ALA A 432 9.44 18.36 -13.24
CA ALA A 432 8.14 18.31 -12.58
C ALA A 432 6.97 18.03 -13.56
N ALA A 433 7.03 18.58 -14.78
CA ALA A 433 6.07 18.34 -15.84
C ALA A 433 6.12 16.89 -16.31
N GLN A 434 7.31 16.33 -16.48
CA GLN A 434 7.51 14.93 -16.87
C GLN A 434 7.08 13.96 -15.77
N ILE A 435 7.18 14.33 -14.49
CA ILE A 435 6.63 13.55 -13.35
C ILE A 435 5.09 13.46 -13.42
N GLU A 436 4.44 14.50 -13.95
CA GLU A 436 2.97 14.58 -14.10
C GLU A 436 2.47 14.14 -15.50
N ALA A 437 3.39 13.88 -16.44
CA ALA A 437 3.06 13.40 -17.79
C ALA A 437 2.49 11.97 -17.72
N ARG A 438 1.44 11.70 -18.50
CA ARG A 438 0.66 10.44 -18.45
C ARG A 438 1.30 9.29 -19.22
N GLU A 439 2.27 9.57 -20.09
CA GLU A 439 3.04 8.62 -20.88
C GLU A 439 4.53 8.96 -20.76
N GLY A 440 5.44 7.98 -20.87
CA GLY A 440 6.89 8.18 -20.77
C GLY A 440 7.57 7.43 -19.61
N MET A 441 8.67 7.97 -19.09
CA MET A 441 9.40 7.39 -17.96
C MET A 441 8.48 7.15 -16.76
N SER A 442 8.64 6.03 -16.04
CA SER A 442 7.81 5.81 -14.85
C SER A 442 7.99 6.97 -13.87
N ARG A 443 6.88 7.54 -13.39
CA ARG A 443 6.85 8.60 -12.37
C ARG A 443 7.81 8.30 -11.22
N GLU A 444 7.87 7.03 -10.82
CA GLU A 444 8.75 6.51 -9.79
C GLU A 444 10.25 6.66 -10.14
N ALA A 445 10.64 6.38 -11.39
CA ALA A 445 12.02 6.55 -11.85
C ALA A 445 12.44 8.03 -11.90
N LEU A 446 11.55 8.93 -12.31
CA LEU A 446 11.78 10.38 -12.30
C LEU A 446 11.86 10.94 -10.88
N GLU A 447 10.92 10.58 -10.00
CA GLU A 447 10.97 10.92 -8.59
C GLU A 447 12.26 10.40 -7.95
N GLN A 448 12.72 9.21 -8.34
CA GLN A 448 13.95 8.62 -7.85
C GLN A 448 15.21 9.36 -8.34
N ALA A 449 15.26 9.78 -9.60
CA ALA A 449 16.36 10.60 -10.14
C ALA A 449 16.45 11.95 -9.40
N ALA A 450 15.32 12.64 -9.24
CA ALA A 450 15.24 13.91 -8.50
C ALA A 450 15.66 13.72 -7.03
N ARG A 451 15.22 12.62 -6.38
CA ARG A 451 15.67 12.26 -5.02
C ARG A 451 17.17 12.01 -4.97
N ARG A 452 17.76 11.27 -5.92
CA ARG A 452 19.22 11.00 -5.94
C ARG A 452 20.05 12.27 -6.17
N ALA A 453 19.52 13.24 -6.90
CA ALA A 453 20.15 14.53 -7.10
C ALA A 453 20.09 15.41 -5.84
N THR A 454 19.08 15.24 -4.98
CA THR A 454 18.82 16.11 -3.81
C THR A 454 19.04 15.45 -2.45
N ASN A 455 19.37 14.15 -2.40
CA ASN A 455 19.50 13.39 -1.15
C ASN A 455 20.79 13.73 -0.38
N PRO A 456 20.71 14.22 0.87
CA PRO A 456 21.85 14.62 1.69
C PRO A 456 22.90 13.51 1.86
N GLN A 457 22.48 12.24 2.03
CA GLN A 457 23.41 11.11 2.24
C GLN A 457 24.25 10.78 0.99
N ILE A 458 23.83 11.25 -0.18
CA ILE A 458 24.55 11.09 -1.45
C ILE A 458 25.33 12.37 -1.77
N THR A 459 24.79 13.56 -1.44
CA THR A 459 25.45 14.86 -1.66
C THR A 459 26.56 15.16 -0.66
N ASP A 460 26.68 14.47 0.48
CA ASP A 460 27.83 14.59 1.39
C ASP A 460 29.18 14.26 0.72
N ARG A 461 29.15 13.62 -0.46
CA ARG A 461 30.33 13.36 -1.30
C ARG A 461 30.68 14.52 -2.26
N ASP A 462 29.84 15.56 -2.33
CA ASP A 462 30.03 16.78 -3.14
C ASP A 462 29.66 18.05 -2.33
N PRO A 463 30.66 18.67 -1.66
CA PRO A 463 30.45 19.86 -0.81
C PRO A 463 29.85 21.06 -1.54
N LYS A 464 30.12 21.18 -2.86
CA LYS A 464 29.62 22.30 -3.66
C LYS A 464 28.11 22.17 -3.86
N LEU A 465 27.66 20.99 -4.29
CA LEU A 465 26.25 20.67 -4.47
C LEU A 465 25.46 20.78 -3.15
N ALA A 466 26.02 20.27 -2.05
CA ALA A 466 25.41 20.38 -0.73
C ALA A 466 25.20 21.85 -0.30
N GLY A 467 26.19 22.72 -0.58
CA GLY A 467 26.10 24.15 -0.35
C GLY A 467 24.99 24.81 -1.18
N SER A 468 24.92 24.52 -2.48
CA SER A 468 23.89 25.06 -3.37
C SER A 468 22.46 24.66 -2.98
N LEU A 469 22.25 23.39 -2.62
CA LEU A 469 20.94 22.91 -2.14
C LEU A 469 20.56 23.54 -0.79
N SER A 470 21.53 23.84 0.07
CA SER A 470 21.28 24.52 1.35
C SER A 470 20.82 25.98 1.16
N LEU A 471 21.33 26.67 0.14
CA LEU A 471 20.91 28.02 -0.23
C LEU A 471 19.46 28.02 -0.74
N LEU A 472 19.13 27.11 -1.67
CA LEU A 472 17.76 26.91 -2.15
C LEU A 472 16.77 26.62 -1.02
N ARG A 473 17.15 25.71 -0.11
CA ARG A 473 16.33 25.37 1.05
C ARG A 473 16.08 26.57 1.96
N THR A 474 17.12 27.38 2.20
CA THR A 474 17.03 28.54 3.08
C THR A 474 16.05 29.55 2.50
N GLU A 475 16.17 29.84 1.21
CA GLU A 475 15.26 30.75 0.52
C GLU A 475 13.82 30.22 0.48
N LEU A 476 13.61 28.94 0.14
CA LEU A 476 12.28 28.32 0.16
C LEU A 476 11.61 28.46 1.54
N ILE A 477 12.37 28.33 2.63
CA ILE A 477 11.87 28.51 3.99
C ILE A 477 11.55 29.99 4.30
N GLU A 478 12.33 30.93 3.79
CA GLU A 478 12.07 32.36 3.97
C GLU A 478 10.78 32.83 3.30
N GLN A 479 10.40 32.18 2.19
CA GLN A 479 9.17 32.48 1.46
C GLN A 479 7.93 31.76 2.01
N MET A 480 8.10 30.86 2.98
CA MET A 480 6.98 30.23 3.69
C MET A 480 6.35 31.19 4.71
N GLY A 481 5.06 31.00 5.02
CA GLY A 481 4.41 31.72 6.12
C GLY A 481 5.16 31.53 7.45
N PRO A 482 5.14 32.51 8.36
CA PRO A 482 6.06 32.58 9.52
C PRO A 482 6.00 31.34 10.43
N TYR A 483 4.81 30.77 10.62
CA TYR A 483 4.62 29.53 11.38
C TYR A 483 5.24 28.32 10.68
N HIS A 484 5.06 28.20 9.36
CA HIS A 484 5.58 27.09 8.58
C HIS A 484 7.11 27.16 8.46
N ALA A 485 7.65 28.37 8.32
CA ALA A 485 9.08 28.62 8.33
C ALA A 485 9.72 28.22 9.68
N LEU A 486 9.10 28.63 10.80
CA LEU A 486 9.56 28.24 12.13
C LEU A 486 9.55 26.71 12.32
N ASP A 487 8.43 26.07 11.96
CA ASP A 487 8.26 24.62 12.12
C ASP A 487 9.25 23.83 11.23
N SER A 488 9.54 24.33 10.03
CA SER A 488 10.53 23.77 9.11
C SER A 488 11.97 23.93 9.63
N ARG A 489 12.31 25.08 10.23
CA ARG A 489 13.62 25.29 10.87
C ARG A 489 13.82 24.35 12.05
N LEU A 490 12.81 24.22 12.92
CA LEU A 490 12.85 23.29 14.05
C LEU A 490 12.92 21.83 13.58
N PHE A 491 12.19 21.48 12.52
CA PHE A 491 12.29 20.17 11.87
C PHE A 491 13.72 19.89 11.43
N LEU A 492 14.37 20.82 10.71
CA LEU A 492 15.74 20.64 10.21
C LEU A 492 16.77 20.51 11.33
N MET A 493 16.62 21.25 12.44
CA MET A 493 17.48 21.09 13.62
C MET A 493 17.48 19.65 14.14
N VAL A 494 16.33 18.98 14.10
CA VAL A 494 16.20 17.60 14.55
C VAL A 494 16.60 16.60 13.46
N ASN A 495 16.17 16.85 12.23
CA ASN A 495 16.32 15.95 11.10
C ASN A 495 17.74 15.93 10.51
N GLN A 496 18.58 16.93 10.81
CA GLN A 496 19.98 16.96 10.41
C GLN A 496 20.93 16.48 11.52
N MET A 497 20.41 16.01 12.66
CA MET A 497 21.26 15.34 13.64
C MET A 497 21.89 14.08 13.02
N PRO A 498 23.03 13.60 13.55
CA PRO A 498 23.63 12.37 13.07
C PRO A 498 22.63 11.21 13.04
N HIS A 499 22.65 10.46 11.93
CA HIS A 499 21.78 9.32 11.68
C HIS A 499 22.52 7.98 11.73
N PRO A 500 23.15 7.60 12.87
CA PRO A 500 23.90 6.36 12.94
C PRO A 500 22.95 5.15 12.82
N PRO A 501 23.37 4.04 12.18
CA PRO A 501 22.50 2.91 11.88
C PRO A 501 21.77 2.33 13.09
N LEU A 502 22.43 2.31 14.27
CA LEU A 502 21.83 1.82 15.51
C LEU A 502 20.66 2.70 15.97
N VAL A 503 20.83 4.03 15.98
CA VAL A 503 19.78 4.97 16.39
C VAL A 503 18.63 4.94 15.38
N ASN A 504 18.93 4.86 14.08
CA ASN A 504 17.91 4.70 13.03
C ASN A 504 17.05 3.45 13.28
N ARG A 505 17.68 2.30 13.55
CA ARG A 505 16.97 1.05 13.85
C ARG A 505 16.14 1.16 15.12
N LEU A 506 16.67 1.78 16.18
CA LEU A 506 15.95 1.98 17.45
C LEU A 506 14.74 2.90 17.27
N MET A 507 14.91 4.06 16.63
CA MET A 507 13.84 5.03 16.42
C MET A 507 12.75 4.50 15.48
N TYR A 508 13.16 3.83 14.41
CA TYR A 508 12.23 3.19 13.49
C TYR A 508 11.50 2.02 14.18
N GLY A 509 12.23 1.14 14.86
CA GLY A 509 11.65 0.01 15.60
C GLY A 509 10.66 0.47 16.67
N LEU A 510 11.02 1.49 17.46
CA LEU A 510 10.13 2.08 18.47
C LEU A 510 8.85 2.62 17.85
N THR A 511 8.94 3.38 16.76
CA THR A 511 7.76 3.85 16.02
C THR A 511 6.88 2.66 15.61
N GLN A 512 7.47 1.62 15.03
CA GLN A 512 6.72 0.48 14.52
C GLN A 512 6.01 -0.30 15.63
N VAL A 513 6.66 -0.50 16.78
CA VAL A 513 6.02 -1.12 17.95
C VAL A 513 4.85 -0.28 18.46
N MET A 514 5.01 1.04 18.47
CA MET A 514 4.01 1.96 19.02
C MET A 514 2.94 2.36 18.00
N ASN A 515 3.05 1.92 16.75
CA ASN A 515 2.13 2.22 15.67
C ASN A 515 0.71 1.75 16.01
N GLY A 516 -0.30 2.55 15.68
CA GLY A 516 -1.72 2.22 15.92
C GLY A 516 -2.09 1.95 17.39
N GLY A 517 -1.22 2.25 18.36
CA GLY A 517 -1.44 1.96 19.78
C GLY A 517 -1.06 0.53 20.22
N TRP A 518 -0.45 -0.29 19.36
CA TRP A 518 -0.11 -1.68 19.67
C TRP A 518 0.85 -1.81 20.86
N GLY A 519 1.89 -0.98 20.93
CA GLY A 519 2.83 -0.98 22.05
C GLY A 519 2.15 -0.73 23.39
N TRP A 520 1.12 0.13 23.43
CA TRP A 520 0.33 0.33 24.65
C TRP A 520 -0.51 -0.88 25.03
N ILE A 521 -1.10 -1.58 24.05
CA ILE A 521 -1.80 -2.84 24.30
C ILE A 521 -0.83 -3.88 24.88
N LEU A 522 0.38 -3.99 24.34
CA LEU A 522 1.40 -4.91 24.88
C LEU A 522 1.79 -4.54 26.31
N LEU A 523 1.95 -3.25 26.63
CA LEU A 523 2.21 -2.77 27.99
C LEU A 523 1.06 -3.11 28.95
N LEU A 524 -0.19 -2.95 28.51
CA LEU A 524 -1.38 -3.30 29.29
C LEU A 524 -1.51 -4.81 29.55
N LEU A 525 -1.18 -5.63 28.54
CA LEU A 525 -1.14 -7.09 28.68
C LEU A 525 -0.01 -7.52 29.62
N GLY A 526 1.17 -6.91 29.51
CA GLY A 526 2.28 -7.13 30.44
C GLY A 526 1.92 -6.75 31.87
N ALA A 527 1.27 -5.60 32.06
CA ALA A 527 0.76 -5.18 33.36
C ALA A 527 -0.26 -6.18 33.92
N THR A 528 -1.13 -6.74 33.07
CA THR A 528 -2.07 -7.80 33.43
C THR A 528 -1.40 -9.13 33.79
N ALA A 529 -0.24 -9.43 33.20
CA ALA A 529 0.52 -10.62 33.56
C ALA A 529 1.23 -10.48 34.91
N ILE A 530 1.63 -9.26 35.30
CA ILE A 530 2.28 -8.97 36.58
C ILE A 530 1.25 -8.88 37.71
N ASP A 531 0.19 -8.09 37.50
CA ASP A 531 -0.92 -7.92 38.42
C ASP A 531 -2.22 -8.04 37.63
N ARG A 532 -2.88 -9.18 37.79
CA ARG A 532 -4.07 -9.52 37.00
C ARG A 532 -5.21 -8.52 37.22
N ASP A 533 -5.46 -8.13 38.45
CA ASP A 533 -6.63 -7.32 38.78
C ASP A 533 -6.40 -5.87 38.38
N ARG A 534 -5.23 -5.30 38.74
CA ARG A 534 -4.86 -3.94 38.36
C ARG A 534 -4.67 -3.80 36.85
N GLY A 535 -4.07 -4.80 36.21
CA GLY A 535 -3.85 -4.82 34.77
C GLY A 535 -5.13 -4.99 33.95
N LEU A 536 -6.06 -5.87 34.35
CA LEU A 536 -7.36 -5.99 33.68
C LEU A 536 -8.18 -4.70 33.82
N GLN A 537 -8.13 -4.05 34.98
CA GLN A 537 -8.79 -2.77 35.19
C GLN A 537 -8.19 -1.69 34.28
N ALA A 538 -6.86 -1.58 34.22
CA ALA A 538 -6.17 -0.67 33.32
C ALA A 538 -6.49 -0.96 31.85
N LEU A 539 -6.49 -2.22 31.43
CA LEU A 539 -6.80 -2.61 30.05
C LEU A 539 -8.21 -2.15 29.64
N ARG A 540 -9.20 -2.36 30.51
CA ARG A 540 -10.60 -1.97 30.24
C ARG A 540 -10.80 -0.45 30.21
N GLN A 541 -10.07 0.30 31.04
CA GLN A 541 -10.26 1.74 31.18
C GLN A 541 -9.33 2.56 30.25
N VAL A 542 -8.20 2.00 29.83
CA VAL A 542 -7.22 2.68 28.96
C VAL A 542 -7.44 2.37 27.48
N ALA A 543 -7.68 1.10 27.11
CA ALA A 543 -7.67 0.73 25.70
C ALA A 543 -8.79 1.40 24.88
N PRO A 544 -10.06 1.45 25.32
CA PRO A 544 -11.12 2.05 24.51
C PRO A 544 -10.96 3.58 24.30
N PRO A 545 -10.70 4.41 25.34
CA PRO A 545 -10.46 5.83 25.16
C PRO A 545 -9.25 6.14 24.29
N MET A 546 -8.14 5.40 24.48
CA MET A 546 -6.93 5.56 23.69
C MET A 546 -7.18 5.24 22.21
N TRP A 547 -7.86 4.13 21.93
CA TRP A 547 -8.15 3.71 20.56
C TRP A 547 -9.07 4.71 19.86
N LEU A 548 -10.19 5.10 20.50
CA LEU A 548 -11.12 6.06 19.91
C LEU A 548 -10.44 7.41 19.62
N SER A 549 -9.63 7.90 20.55
CA SER A 549 -8.88 9.16 20.37
C SER A 549 -7.91 9.08 19.20
N THR A 550 -7.21 7.95 19.06
CA THR A 550 -6.26 7.72 17.97
C THR A 550 -6.97 7.64 16.62
N MET A 551 -8.09 6.92 16.53
CA MET A 551 -8.87 6.81 15.29
C MET A 551 -9.48 8.15 14.88
N THR A 552 -9.98 8.93 15.84
CA THR A 552 -10.49 10.29 15.60
C THR A 552 -9.39 11.20 15.02
N ILE A 553 -8.16 11.09 15.52
CA ILE A 553 -7.07 11.89 14.96
C ILE A 553 -6.64 11.39 13.58
N GLU A 554 -6.48 10.08 13.41
CA GLU A 554 -5.97 9.50 12.17
C GLU A 554 -6.92 9.65 10.97
N TYR A 555 -8.24 9.63 11.18
CA TYR A 555 -9.20 9.70 10.08
C TYR A 555 -9.86 11.09 9.92
N PRO A 556 -10.81 11.52 10.78
CA PRO A 556 -11.53 12.77 10.52
C PRO A 556 -10.65 14.01 10.69
N VAL A 557 -9.79 14.08 11.72
CA VAL A 557 -9.00 15.30 11.98
C VAL A 557 -7.92 15.49 10.92
N LYS A 558 -7.14 14.45 10.59
CA LYS A 558 -6.14 14.54 9.50
C LYS A 558 -6.76 14.85 8.14
N GLY A 559 -7.90 14.23 7.83
CA GLY A 559 -8.63 14.47 6.59
C GLY A 559 -9.12 15.91 6.42
N TYR A 560 -9.33 16.63 7.53
CA TYR A 560 -9.72 18.04 7.54
C TYR A 560 -8.55 18.99 7.26
N PHE A 561 -7.42 18.83 7.94
CA PHE A 561 -6.30 19.78 7.83
C PHE A 561 -5.43 19.58 6.59
N ARG A 562 -5.30 18.33 6.09
CA ARG A 562 -4.59 17.99 4.85
C ARG A 562 -3.17 18.55 4.70
N ARG A 563 -2.47 18.79 5.82
CA ARG A 563 -1.10 19.33 5.80
C ARG A 563 -0.13 18.34 5.11
N ARG A 564 0.73 18.87 4.24
CA ARG A 564 1.80 18.11 3.56
C ARG A 564 2.91 17.71 4.53
N ARG A 565 3.66 16.67 4.15
CA ARG A 565 4.73 16.08 4.96
C ARG A 565 6.03 16.84 4.78
N PRO A 566 6.92 16.91 5.81
CA PRO A 566 8.20 17.61 5.69
C PRO A 566 9.04 17.15 4.51
N PHE A 567 9.05 15.84 4.22
CA PHE A 567 9.81 15.29 3.10
C PHE A 567 9.30 15.66 1.70
N LEU A 568 8.14 16.33 1.62
CA LEU A 568 7.60 16.88 0.37
C LEU A 568 7.92 18.37 0.23
N ASP A 569 7.95 19.12 1.33
CA ASP A 569 8.09 20.58 1.29
C ASP A 569 9.52 21.06 1.62
N VAL A 570 10.33 20.24 2.28
CA VAL A 570 11.68 20.59 2.74
C VAL A 570 12.74 19.86 1.92
N VAL A 571 13.51 20.62 1.16
CA VAL A 571 14.67 20.14 0.40
C VAL A 571 15.71 19.53 1.36
N GLN A 572 16.32 18.40 0.98
CA GLN A 572 17.27 17.64 1.81
C GLN A 572 16.71 17.13 3.16
N ALA A 573 15.40 16.89 3.28
CA ALA A 573 14.88 16.16 4.43
C ALA A 573 15.36 14.70 4.41
N VAL A 574 15.97 14.26 5.51
CA VAL A 574 16.35 12.86 5.73
C VAL A 574 15.10 12.07 6.08
N VAL A 575 14.78 11.01 5.33
CA VAL A 575 13.66 10.12 5.64
C VAL A 575 14.16 8.72 5.88
N ILE A 576 13.80 8.14 7.04
CA ILE A 576 14.21 6.79 7.41
C ILE A 576 13.00 5.87 7.45
N GLY A 577 13.04 4.83 6.63
CA GLY A 577 11.98 3.84 6.49
C GLY A 577 10.84 4.29 5.58
N ARG A 578 9.71 3.56 5.63
CA ARG A 578 8.59 3.74 4.69
C ARG A 578 7.94 5.12 4.82
N LYS A 579 7.77 5.81 3.68
CA LYS A 579 7.03 7.08 3.58
C LYS A 579 5.53 6.85 3.75
N PRO A 580 4.86 7.52 4.69
CA PRO A 580 3.42 7.45 4.83
C PRO A 580 2.71 8.14 3.64
N GLY A 581 1.65 7.52 3.12
CA GLY A 581 0.80 8.11 2.07
C GLY A 581 -0.26 9.10 2.58
N SER A 582 -0.42 9.25 3.90
CA SER A 582 -1.42 10.13 4.52
C SER A 582 -0.86 11.48 4.97
N TYR A 583 -1.72 12.44 5.31
CA TYR A 583 -1.35 13.78 5.76
C TYR A 583 -0.52 13.83 7.06
N SER A 584 0.24 14.90 7.25
CA SER A 584 1.17 15.08 8.38
C SER A 584 0.49 15.54 9.67
N PHE A 585 -0.51 16.41 9.60
CA PHE A 585 -1.09 17.07 10.77
C PHE A 585 -2.49 16.55 11.13
N PRO A 586 -2.77 16.27 12.42
CA PRO A 586 -1.83 16.13 13.54
C PRO A 586 -1.15 14.75 13.53
N SER A 587 -0.05 14.59 14.28
CA SER A 587 0.60 13.28 14.42
C SER A 587 -0.24 12.32 15.26
N GLY A 588 -0.80 11.28 14.65
CA GLY A 588 -1.55 10.26 15.39
C GLY A 588 -0.69 9.30 16.20
N HIS A 589 0.60 9.12 15.86
CA HIS A 589 1.54 8.41 16.74
C HIS A 589 1.77 9.19 18.04
N SER A 590 1.91 10.51 17.94
CA SER A 590 2.05 11.39 19.10
C SER A 590 0.77 11.44 19.92
N ALA A 591 -0.38 11.44 19.24
CA ALA A 591 -1.67 11.36 19.90
C ALA A 591 -1.86 10.07 20.69
N ALA A 592 -1.62 8.92 20.08
CA ALA A 592 -1.69 7.62 20.73
C ALA A 592 -0.69 7.51 21.90
N ALA A 593 0.54 8.00 21.70
CA ALA A 593 1.57 8.06 22.71
C ALA A 593 1.16 8.85 23.96
N PHE A 594 0.67 10.08 23.78
CA PHE A 594 0.30 10.91 24.92
C PHE A 594 -1.06 10.53 25.53
N ALA A 595 -2.01 10.02 24.73
CA ALA A 595 -3.23 9.39 25.23
C ALA A 595 -2.92 8.20 26.15
N GLY A 596 -2.07 7.28 25.68
CA GLY A 596 -1.63 6.12 26.46
C GLY A 596 -0.91 6.55 27.73
N ALA A 597 0.03 7.50 27.65
CA ALA A 597 0.75 7.99 28.83
C ALA A 597 -0.17 8.66 29.86
N TRP A 598 -1.11 9.50 29.40
CA TRP A 598 -2.10 10.15 30.24
C TRP A 598 -2.97 9.14 30.99
N LEU A 599 -3.52 8.14 30.29
CA LEU A 599 -4.40 7.15 30.89
C LEU A 599 -3.62 6.18 31.80
N MET A 600 -2.44 5.72 31.38
CA MET A 600 -1.59 4.83 32.18
C MET A 600 -1.09 5.50 33.45
N SER A 601 -0.83 6.82 33.43
CA SER A 601 -0.40 7.60 34.60
C SER A 601 -1.39 7.60 35.76
N ARG A 602 -2.65 7.27 35.50
CA ARG A 602 -3.69 7.15 36.53
C ARG A 602 -3.67 5.78 37.19
N HIS A 603 -3.49 4.73 36.40
CA HIS A 603 -3.43 3.36 36.91
C HIS A 603 -2.10 3.05 37.56
N TYR A 604 -1.00 3.62 37.04
CA TYR A 604 0.38 3.42 37.49
C TYR A 604 1.07 4.77 37.73
N PRO A 605 0.64 5.53 38.76
CA PRO A 605 1.20 6.84 39.07
C PRO A 605 2.70 6.81 39.39
N GLU A 606 3.20 5.69 39.94
CA GLU A 606 4.61 5.47 40.24
C GLU A 606 5.50 5.45 38.98
N LEU A 607 4.93 5.12 37.82
CA LEU A 607 5.62 5.08 36.52
C LEU A 607 5.34 6.31 35.65
N ARG A 608 4.71 7.34 36.19
CA ARG A 608 4.38 8.60 35.48
C ARG A 608 5.52 9.15 34.62
N PRO A 609 6.73 9.37 35.17
CA PRO A 609 7.83 9.90 34.37
C PRO A 609 8.21 8.99 33.20
N ALA A 610 8.16 7.67 33.40
CA ALA A 610 8.49 6.69 32.37
C ALA A 610 7.48 6.70 31.22
N TRP A 611 6.19 6.83 31.51
CA TRP A 611 5.16 6.91 30.47
C TRP A 611 5.29 8.14 29.58
N TYR A 612 5.55 9.31 30.17
CA TYR A 612 5.76 10.53 29.42
C TYR A 612 7.10 10.55 28.70
N LEU A 613 8.15 9.93 29.26
CA LEU A 613 9.43 9.76 28.56
C LEU A 613 9.26 8.87 27.32
N LEU A 614 8.54 7.74 27.45
CA LEU A 614 8.20 6.88 26.32
C LEU A 614 7.41 7.67 25.26
N ALA A 615 6.37 8.39 25.68
CA ALA A 615 5.55 9.17 24.76
C ALA A 615 6.33 10.27 24.04
N ALA A 616 7.19 10.99 24.77
CA ALA A 616 8.09 11.98 24.21
C ALA A 616 9.09 11.36 23.23
N THR A 617 9.63 10.18 23.53
CA THR A 617 10.57 9.47 22.64
C THR A 617 9.88 9.02 21.35
N VAL A 618 8.65 8.48 21.44
CA VAL A 618 7.85 8.12 20.27
C VAL A 618 7.57 9.36 19.42
N SER A 619 7.12 10.45 20.05
CA SER A 619 6.88 11.72 19.39
C SER A 619 8.12 12.29 18.70
N PHE A 620 9.25 12.31 19.40
CA PHE A 620 10.54 12.74 18.87
C PHE A 620 10.98 11.90 17.68
N SER A 621 10.80 10.57 17.74
CA SER A 621 11.15 9.68 16.64
C SER A 621 10.42 10.03 15.33
N ARG A 622 9.22 10.64 15.39
CA ARG A 622 8.48 11.05 14.19
C ARG A 622 9.12 12.24 13.47
N VAL A 623 9.73 13.16 14.21
CA VAL A 623 10.49 14.29 13.65
C VAL A 623 11.84 13.78 13.15
N TYR A 624 12.53 12.97 13.96
CA TYR A 624 13.81 12.37 13.61
C TYR A 624 13.76 11.57 12.30
N LEU A 625 12.74 10.72 12.13
CA LEU A 625 12.57 9.89 10.93
C LEU A 625 12.11 10.66 9.68
N GLY A 626 11.92 11.99 9.78
CA GLY A 626 11.61 12.85 8.63
C GLY A 626 10.14 12.93 8.23
N VAL A 627 9.22 12.42 9.05
CA VAL A 627 7.83 12.14 8.64
C VAL A 627 6.79 13.10 9.23
N HIS A 628 7.16 13.92 10.20
CA HIS A 628 6.29 14.93 10.82
C HIS A 628 7.09 16.17 11.22
N TYR A 629 6.44 17.33 11.16
CA TYR A 629 6.96 18.56 11.75
C TYR A 629 6.80 18.54 13.29
N PRO A 630 7.64 19.27 14.05
CA PRO A 630 7.48 19.44 15.49
C PRO A 630 6.07 19.91 15.90
N GLY A 631 5.46 20.82 15.16
CA GLY A 631 4.09 21.29 15.38
C GLY A 631 3.05 20.17 15.28
N ASP A 632 3.20 19.26 14.31
CA ASP A 632 2.30 18.09 14.16
C ASP A 632 2.32 17.20 15.39
N VAL A 633 3.51 17.04 15.96
CA VAL A 633 3.78 16.20 17.12
C VAL A 633 3.24 16.82 18.41
N ILE A 634 3.46 18.13 18.60
CA ILE A 634 2.97 18.87 19.78
C ILE A 634 1.45 18.91 19.79
N ILE A 635 0.82 19.27 18.67
CA ILE A 635 -0.64 19.32 18.59
C ILE A 635 -1.23 17.92 18.66
N GLY A 636 -0.61 16.92 18.02
CA GLY A 636 -1.01 15.52 18.16
C GLY A 636 -1.01 15.06 19.62
N ALA A 637 0.05 15.38 20.37
CA ALA A 637 0.16 15.06 21.80
C ALA A 637 -0.94 15.72 22.64
N ALA A 638 -1.18 17.02 22.45
CA ALA A 638 -2.22 17.75 23.16
C ALA A 638 -3.63 17.22 22.82
N ALA A 639 -3.94 17.07 21.54
CA ALA A 639 -5.24 16.58 21.07
C ALA A 639 -5.49 15.14 21.55
N GLY A 640 -4.49 14.26 21.47
CA GLY A 640 -4.60 12.89 21.98
C GLY A 640 -4.91 12.83 23.46
N THR A 641 -4.26 13.68 24.28
CA THR A 641 -4.51 13.78 25.72
C THR A 641 -5.93 14.25 26.02
N VAL A 642 -6.38 15.33 25.36
CA VAL A 642 -7.71 15.92 25.57
C VAL A 642 -8.81 14.95 25.16
N LEU A 643 -8.69 14.32 23.98
CA LEU A 643 -9.67 13.36 23.48
C LEU A 643 -9.72 12.10 24.35
N ALA A 644 -8.57 11.62 24.81
CA ALA A 644 -8.50 10.46 25.70
C ALA A 644 -9.22 10.76 27.02
N GLU A 645 -9.04 11.96 27.57
CA GLU A 645 -9.73 12.39 28.77
C GLU A 645 -11.25 12.51 28.56
N ALA A 646 -11.66 13.17 27.49
CA ALA A 646 -13.07 13.35 27.16
C ALA A 646 -13.78 11.99 26.96
N THR A 647 -13.15 11.09 26.20
CA THR A 647 -13.69 9.75 25.92
C THR A 647 -13.78 8.92 27.19
N ARG A 648 -12.75 8.97 28.05
CA ARG A 648 -12.77 8.27 29.33
C ARG A 648 -13.94 8.74 30.21
N ARG A 649 -14.12 10.05 30.37
CA ARG A 649 -15.24 10.61 31.15
C ARG A 649 -16.58 10.17 30.59
N LEU A 650 -16.72 10.14 29.27
CA LEU A 650 -17.96 9.72 28.61
C LEU A 650 -18.27 8.24 28.86
N ILE A 651 -17.25 7.38 28.87
CA ILE A 651 -17.39 5.95 29.15
C ILE A 651 -17.69 5.67 30.63
N GLU A 652 -17.15 6.47 31.55
CA GLU A 652 -17.39 6.31 33.00
C GLU A 652 -18.75 6.86 33.48
N HIS A 653 -19.39 7.71 32.67
CA HIS A 653 -20.73 8.24 32.94
C HIS A 653 -21.87 7.35 32.40
N GLN A 654 -21.55 6.18 31.84
CA GLN A 654 -22.49 5.13 31.41
C GLN A 654 -22.37 3.90 32.30
#